data_AF-A0A9W6F4Z0-F1
#
_entry.id   AF-A0A9W6F4Z0-F1
#
_cell.length_a   1.000
_cell.length_b   1.000
_cell.length_c   1.000
_cell.angle_alpha   90.00
_cell.angle_beta   90.00
_cell.angle_gamma   90.00
#
_symmetry.space_group_name_H-M   'P 1'
#
loop_
_entity.id
_entity.type
_entity.pdbx_description
1 polymer ?
#
loop_
_entity_poly.entity_id
_entity_poly.type
_entity_poly.pdbx_seq_one_letter_code
_entity_poly.pdbx_strand_id
1 'polypeptide(L)'
;MALALLGRRQGRSLLRSLAVVETYLASGGISRPNIEDLDVGPDVCSTSQQHPSPIAGWLRTHPVRFYAINNEPTIKYVPVPEPEYEDFSGEPTTYLQLLGAIGKARSLKRLQHLLTTHGDRFDSVHVAAAVARLPRLIKYRPADMVDRSDAVLVPTPGLPRLRRKHGAQPKQTHLAEGARLAAQLDALLPSHVHNFFPRQAACTIWAFGELRRRGVVERMDSLPDVLLAVTKGKFEPLRVHGHGVDFAQLLQGLAKLGFGDMALLEQLVPLLQERLGSMQQHELQMCAWSLASLGYHSPAVFNAIANQLLRTGTAFLLPSGCSSAFWAYAKAGVAGRVDLFGNLAGSMLGQATLLAPQDAATTLWACSRLGYHNAQLVNALCDAMVRSLATCSDWEVSSVVESLAVLGHQHSALMEAVATAILAEPVIGAHPTCIARVLFGYGKLGCRAPRDLELAAVLAAALVPQLPMVREDTLAMACNGLRMFGFKNEVVLAALASRAERLLPDSSEAHLLPVLRLLSCAGYSHYQLAVASARHLQSVILPSSQSRSAAGAVELLFLCARQGVEDPSAAEELLAFSAAREQELRPVDAARLLVVGQVNNRKEELLSRMADVVAQHADELDTDTAAAALRSAQLLGRQDVAAALSMQLQQPISQSPPAGKVAVAAV
;
A
#
# COMPACT_ATOMS: atom_id res chain seq x y z
N MET A 1 14.76 -34.93 10.02
CA MET A 1 13.46 -34.34 10.40
C MET A 1 13.00 -33.21 9.48
N ALA A 2 13.85 -32.21 9.17
CA ALA A 2 13.50 -31.12 8.23
C ALA A 2 13.14 -31.59 6.80
N LEU A 3 13.84 -32.62 6.28
CA LEU A 3 13.53 -33.25 4.99
C LEU A 3 12.22 -34.06 5.00
N ALA A 4 11.87 -34.67 6.13
CA ALA A 4 10.61 -35.39 6.31
C ALA A 4 9.39 -34.45 6.38
N LEU A 5 9.60 -33.21 6.82
CA LEU A 5 8.58 -32.15 6.82
C LEU A 5 8.38 -31.53 5.42
N LEU A 6 9.44 -31.44 4.61
CA LEU A 6 9.34 -31.05 3.19
C LEU A 6 8.56 -32.08 2.36
N GLY A 7 8.76 -33.38 2.61
CA GLY A 7 8.04 -34.47 1.92
C GLY A 7 6.52 -34.51 2.20
N ARG A 8 6.05 -33.98 3.34
CA ARG A 8 4.61 -33.91 3.65
C ARG A 8 3.89 -32.73 2.97
N ARG A 9 4.62 -31.72 2.47
CA ARG A 9 4.02 -30.51 1.83
C ARG A 9 3.98 -30.56 0.31
N GLN A 10 4.83 -31.34 -0.36
CA GLN A 10 4.83 -31.45 -1.82
C GLN A 10 4.51 -32.89 -2.25
N GLY A 11 3.24 -33.14 -2.54
CA GLY A 11 2.75 -34.47 -2.93
C GLY A 11 3.44 -35.03 -4.19
N ARG A 12 3.79 -36.32 -4.11
CA ARG A 12 4.13 -37.28 -5.18
C ARG A 12 5.30 -36.98 -6.16
N SER A 13 5.78 -35.74 -6.34
CA SER A 13 6.91 -35.50 -7.26
C SER A 13 8.27 -35.82 -6.65
N LEU A 14 8.49 -35.54 -5.36
CA LEU A 14 9.78 -35.80 -4.69
C LEU A 14 10.08 -37.29 -4.52
N LEU A 15 9.04 -38.12 -4.31
CA LEU A 15 9.17 -39.58 -4.22
C LEU A 15 9.55 -40.23 -5.56
N ARG A 16 9.17 -39.62 -6.70
CA ARG A 16 9.62 -40.08 -8.03
C ARG A 16 11.09 -39.70 -8.29
N SER A 17 11.52 -38.53 -7.82
CA SER A 17 12.93 -38.11 -7.92
C SER A 17 13.86 -38.97 -7.05
N LEU A 18 13.41 -39.38 -5.86
CA LEU A 18 14.17 -40.28 -4.98
C LEU A 18 14.27 -41.71 -5.53
N ALA A 19 13.21 -42.22 -6.17
CA ALA A 19 13.23 -43.53 -6.83
C ALA A 19 14.22 -43.59 -8.01
N VAL A 20 14.43 -42.46 -8.71
CA VAL A 20 15.44 -42.33 -9.79
C VAL A 20 16.87 -42.27 -9.25
N VAL A 21 17.07 -41.73 -8.04
CA VAL A 21 18.38 -41.70 -7.38
C VAL A 21 18.73 -43.06 -6.76
N GLU A 22 17.76 -43.79 -6.20
CA GLU A 22 17.96 -45.17 -5.71
C GLU A 22 18.26 -46.17 -6.83
N THR A 23 17.67 -46.00 -8.02
CA THR A 23 18.01 -46.84 -9.19
C THR A 23 19.39 -46.51 -9.79
N TYR A 24 19.86 -45.27 -9.65
CA TYR A 24 21.21 -44.87 -10.06
C TYR A 24 22.30 -45.37 -9.09
N LEU A 25 22.00 -45.46 -7.79
CA LEU A 25 22.94 -45.97 -6.78
C LEU A 25 23.00 -47.50 -6.73
N ALA A 26 21.99 -48.21 -7.25
CA ALA A 26 21.96 -49.66 -7.32
C ALA A 26 22.72 -50.27 -8.52
N SER A 27 23.25 -49.46 -9.45
CA SER A 27 23.79 -49.93 -10.74
C SER A 27 25.28 -49.64 -11.02
N GLY A 28 26.08 -49.20 -10.05
CA GLY A 28 27.50 -48.92 -10.26
C GLY A 28 28.39 -49.40 -9.14
N GLY A 29 28.93 -50.62 -9.26
CA GLY A 29 29.93 -51.16 -8.34
C GLY A 29 31.33 -50.61 -8.63
N ILE A 30 32.00 -50.10 -7.59
CA ILE A 30 33.47 -50.04 -7.53
C ILE A 30 33.90 -50.36 -6.09
N SER A 31 34.79 -51.35 -6.00
CA SER A 31 35.36 -51.97 -4.81
C SER A 31 36.30 -51.06 -4.01
N ARG A 32 36.36 -51.32 -2.70
CA ARG A 32 37.39 -50.91 -1.71
C ARG A 32 38.84 -51.26 -2.18
N PRO A 33 39.91 -50.59 -1.69
CA PRO A 33 40.45 -50.87 -0.34
C PRO A 33 41.02 -49.71 0.49
N ASN A 34 41.25 -50.06 1.76
CA ASN A 34 41.88 -49.39 2.89
C ASN A 34 43.20 -48.64 2.58
N ILE A 35 43.58 -47.69 3.45
CA ILE A 35 44.77 -47.76 4.34
C ILE A 35 44.82 -46.52 5.24
N GLU A 36 45.12 -46.76 6.53
CA GLU A 36 45.43 -45.81 7.60
C GLU A 36 46.80 -45.14 7.42
N ASP A 37 47.08 -44.13 8.26
CA ASP A 37 48.39 -43.63 8.71
C ASP A 37 48.94 -42.27 8.20
N LEU A 38 49.19 -41.44 9.22
CA LEU A 38 50.34 -40.56 9.49
C LEU A 38 50.45 -39.17 8.83
N ASP A 39 50.11 -38.19 9.67
CA ASP A 39 50.84 -36.97 10.11
C ASP A 39 52.13 -36.47 9.39
N VAL A 40 52.36 -35.17 9.64
CA VAL A 40 53.59 -34.31 9.47
C VAL A 40 53.64 -33.40 8.22
N GLY A 41 53.55 -32.07 8.41
CA GLY A 41 53.85 -31.02 7.42
C GLY A 41 55.35 -30.62 7.40
N PRO A 42 55.77 -29.38 7.06
CA PRO A 42 55.21 -28.34 6.17
C PRO A 42 56.24 -27.90 5.08
N ASP A 43 55.95 -26.78 4.37
CA ASP A 43 56.90 -25.81 3.77
C ASP A 43 57.35 -25.86 2.28
N VAL A 44 57.37 -24.62 1.71
CA VAL A 44 58.19 -24.01 0.63
C VAL A 44 57.84 -24.16 -0.87
N CYS A 45 57.36 -23.03 -1.43
CA CYS A 45 57.84 -22.24 -2.59
C CYS A 45 58.64 -22.87 -3.78
N SER A 46 58.16 -22.51 -4.97
CA SER A 46 58.90 -21.93 -6.12
C SER A 46 59.62 -22.82 -7.19
N THR A 47 59.17 -22.60 -8.43
CA THR A 47 59.91 -22.38 -9.70
C THR A 47 60.67 -23.51 -10.44
N SER A 48 60.12 -23.81 -11.64
CA SER A 48 60.74 -23.67 -12.99
C SER A 48 61.56 -24.80 -13.63
N GLN A 49 61.22 -25.06 -14.92
CA GLN A 49 62.07 -25.49 -16.06
C GLN A 49 62.60 -26.95 -16.05
N GLN A 50 62.75 -27.74 -17.13
CA GLN A 50 62.71 -27.57 -18.61
C GLN A 50 62.70 -28.98 -19.28
N HIS A 51 61.98 -29.13 -20.42
CA HIS A 51 62.13 -29.91 -21.68
C HIS A 51 63.19 -31.06 -21.87
N PRO A 52 63.13 -31.96 -22.90
CA PRO A 52 62.51 -31.81 -24.25
C PRO A 52 61.80 -33.03 -24.91
N SER A 53 61.01 -32.73 -25.95
CA SER A 53 60.44 -33.67 -26.94
C SER A 53 61.47 -34.09 -28.00
N PRO A 54 61.14 -35.08 -28.85
CA PRO A 54 61.19 -34.78 -30.28
C PRO A 54 59.98 -35.27 -31.09
N ILE A 55 59.70 -34.45 -32.10
CA ILE A 55 58.68 -34.52 -33.15
C ILE A 55 59.09 -35.57 -34.19
N ALA A 56 58.13 -36.37 -34.70
CA ALA A 56 58.07 -36.75 -36.12
C ALA A 56 56.73 -37.43 -36.47
N GLY A 57 55.93 -36.79 -37.33
CA GLY A 57 54.73 -37.38 -37.93
C GLY A 57 53.68 -36.35 -38.36
N TRP A 58 54.05 -35.38 -39.20
CA TRP A 58 53.15 -34.34 -39.71
C TRP A 58 52.30 -34.83 -40.91
N LEU A 59 51.02 -34.43 -40.88
CA LEU A 59 50.09 -34.10 -41.99
C LEU A 59 49.30 -35.22 -42.71
N ARG A 60 47.96 -35.16 -42.61
CA ARG A 60 47.11 -34.44 -43.60
C ARG A 60 45.64 -34.27 -43.15
N THR A 61 45.28 -33.00 -42.92
CA THR A 61 44.06 -32.27 -43.35
C THR A 61 42.70 -32.97 -43.32
N HIS A 62 41.77 -32.48 -42.50
CA HIS A 62 40.39 -32.10 -42.87
C HIS A 62 39.85 -31.05 -41.85
N PRO A 63 39.06 -30.05 -42.27
CA PRO A 63 38.72 -28.89 -41.46
C PRO A 63 37.68 -29.25 -40.40
N VAL A 64 38.02 -29.07 -39.12
CA VAL A 64 37.02 -29.11 -38.05
C VAL A 64 36.22 -27.81 -38.14
N ARG A 65 34.99 -27.92 -38.68
CA ARG A 65 33.97 -26.89 -38.57
C ARG A 65 33.78 -26.55 -37.10
N PHE A 66 34.05 -25.30 -36.73
CA PHE A 66 33.50 -24.73 -35.49
C PHE A 66 31.98 -24.74 -35.61
N TYR A 67 31.32 -25.69 -34.96
CA TYR A 67 29.92 -25.53 -34.60
C TYR A 67 29.89 -24.57 -33.42
N ALA A 68 29.46 -23.33 -33.68
CA ALA A 68 29.00 -22.44 -32.65
C ALA A 68 27.82 -23.11 -31.94
N ILE A 69 28.04 -23.64 -30.74
CA ILE A 69 26.96 -24.07 -29.86
C ILE A 69 26.43 -22.81 -29.18
N ASN A 70 25.53 -22.11 -29.89
CA ASN A 70 24.59 -21.18 -29.27
C ASN A 70 23.60 -22.00 -28.43
N ASN A 71 24.01 -22.37 -27.21
CA ASN A 71 23.10 -22.89 -26.20
C ASN A 71 22.56 -21.73 -25.37
N GLU A 72 21.71 -20.90 -25.98
CA GLU A 72 20.63 -20.30 -25.20
C GLU A 72 19.64 -21.43 -24.91
N PRO A 73 19.30 -21.73 -23.64
CA PRO A 73 18.24 -22.68 -23.33
C PRO A 73 16.91 -22.03 -23.71
N THR A 74 16.53 -22.12 -24.99
CA THR A 74 15.17 -21.87 -25.45
C THR A 74 14.32 -23.06 -25.03
N ILE A 75 13.95 -23.10 -23.75
CA ILE A 75 12.79 -23.87 -23.30
C ILE A 75 11.57 -23.17 -23.92
N LYS A 76 11.29 -23.46 -25.20
CA LYS A 76 9.98 -23.20 -25.77
C LYS A 76 9.02 -24.07 -24.98
N TYR A 77 8.22 -23.44 -24.14
CA TYR A 77 7.05 -24.05 -23.56
C TYR A 77 6.16 -24.49 -24.72
N VAL A 78 6.24 -25.77 -25.08
CA VAL A 78 5.22 -26.40 -25.90
C VAL A 78 4.05 -26.61 -24.95
N PRO A 79 2.94 -25.86 -25.07
CA PRO A 79 1.77 -26.17 -24.29
C PRO A 79 1.38 -27.61 -24.63
N VAL A 80 1.53 -28.52 -23.68
CA VAL A 80 0.90 -29.83 -23.76
C VAL A 80 -0.60 -29.53 -23.91
N PRO A 81 -1.24 -29.89 -25.03
CA PRO A 81 -2.68 -29.74 -25.17
C PRO A 81 -3.31 -30.42 -23.96
N GLU A 82 -4.26 -29.75 -23.29
CA GLU A 82 -5.07 -30.44 -22.28
C GLU A 82 -5.60 -31.72 -22.94
N PRO A 83 -5.56 -32.88 -22.26
CA PRO A 83 -6.27 -34.04 -22.79
C PRO A 83 -7.71 -33.60 -23.02
N GLU A 84 -8.14 -33.58 -24.28
CA GLU A 84 -9.48 -33.14 -24.69
C GLU A 84 -10.59 -33.96 -24.03
N TYR A 85 -10.20 -35.09 -23.41
CA TYR A 85 -11.03 -35.95 -22.59
C TYR A 85 -10.51 -35.97 -21.15
N GLU A 86 -11.20 -35.29 -20.23
CA GLU A 86 -11.16 -35.65 -18.80
C GLU A 86 -11.80 -37.04 -18.69
N ASP A 87 -11.01 -38.06 -18.38
CA ASP A 87 -11.50 -39.43 -18.21
C ASP A 87 -12.49 -39.47 -17.02
N PHE A 88 -13.79 -39.57 -17.33
CA PHE A 88 -14.89 -39.58 -16.35
C PHE A 88 -15.09 -40.96 -15.70
N SER A 89 -14.15 -41.89 -15.88
CA SER A 89 -14.17 -43.31 -15.46
C SER A 89 -14.27 -43.59 -13.94
N GLY A 90 -14.50 -42.57 -13.11
CA GLY A 90 -14.69 -42.67 -11.66
C GLY A 90 -15.87 -41.82 -11.17
N GLU A 91 -17.06 -42.03 -11.74
CA GLU A 91 -18.28 -41.36 -11.27
C GLU A 91 -18.63 -41.76 -9.83
N PRO A 92 -19.00 -40.80 -8.97
CA PRO A 92 -19.37 -41.08 -7.59
C PRO A 92 -20.73 -41.79 -7.51
N THR A 93 -20.76 -42.99 -6.94
CA THR A 93 -22.00 -43.74 -6.72
C THR A 93 -22.50 -43.61 -5.28
N THR A 94 -21.62 -43.28 -4.32
CA THR A 94 -21.96 -43.12 -2.90
C THR A 94 -21.82 -41.69 -2.40
N TYR A 95 -22.49 -41.37 -1.29
CA TYR A 95 -22.40 -40.08 -0.59
C TYR A 95 -20.95 -39.61 -0.38
N LEU A 96 -20.11 -40.45 0.22
CA LEU A 96 -18.71 -40.12 0.51
C LEU A 96 -17.86 -39.96 -0.75
N GLN A 97 -18.17 -40.72 -1.80
CA GLN A 97 -17.51 -40.56 -3.09
C GLN A 97 -17.90 -39.25 -3.76
N LEU A 98 -19.16 -38.83 -3.68
CA LEU A 98 -19.64 -37.56 -4.25
C LEU A 98 -18.99 -36.37 -3.54
N LEU A 99 -19.05 -36.34 -2.20
CA LEU A 99 -18.38 -35.32 -1.41
C LEU A 99 -16.86 -35.29 -1.67
N GLY A 100 -16.23 -36.47 -1.78
CA GLY A 100 -14.82 -36.61 -2.13
C GLY A 100 -14.50 -36.11 -3.54
N ALA A 101 -15.38 -36.34 -4.52
CA ALA A 101 -15.24 -35.89 -5.89
C ALA A 101 -15.33 -34.37 -6.00
N ILE A 102 -16.29 -33.74 -5.30
CA ILE A 102 -16.42 -32.28 -5.19
C ILE A 102 -15.14 -31.70 -4.57
N GLY A 103 -14.70 -32.24 -3.44
CA GLY A 103 -13.50 -31.77 -2.74
C GLY A 103 -12.20 -31.88 -3.56
N LYS A 104 -12.12 -32.87 -4.45
CA LYS A 104 -10.94 -33.15 -5.31
C LYS A 104 -11.03 -32.53 -6.71
N ALA A 105 -12.15 -31.92 -7.09
CA ALA A 105 -12.35 -31.30 -8.41
C ALA A 105 -11.17 -30.36 -8.76
N ARG A 106 -10.65 -30.45 -9.98
CA ARG A 106 -9.46 -29.68 -10.43
C ARG A 106 -9.75 -28.60 -11.47
N SER A 107 -10.94 -28.64 -12.09
CA SER A 107 -11.39 -27.73 -13.14
C SER A 107 -12.81 -27.24 -12.84
N LEU A 108 -13.18 -26.07 -13.40
CA LEU A 108 -14.56 -25.57 -13.36
C LEU A 108 -15.50 -26.54 -14.09
N LYS A 109 -15.07 -27.09 -15.23
CA LYS A 109 -15.80 -28.11 -16.00
C LYS A 109 -16.15 -29.34 -15.15
N ARG A 110 -15.20 -29.86 -14.36
CA ARG A 110 -15.48 -31.01 -13.48
C ARG A 110 -16.51 -30.67 -12.41
N LEU A 111 -16.41 -29.50 -11.77
CA LEU A 111 -17.38 -29.09 -10.76
C LEU A 111 -18.77 -28.86 -11.38
N GLN A 112 -18.83 -28.24 -12.57
CA GLN A 112 -20.05 -28.07 -13.33
C GLN A 112 -20.70 -29.42 -13.66
N HIS A 113 -19.93 -30.39 -14.15
CA HIS A 113 -20.43 -31.74 -14.45
C HIS A 113 -21.00 -32.44 -13.21
N LEU A 114 -20.30 -32.38 -12.07
CA LEU A 114 -20.81 -32.96 -10.82
C LEU A 114 -22.13 -32.32 -10.39
N LEU A 115 -22.27 -31.01 -10.58
CA LEU A 115 -23.50 -30.27 -10.27
C LEU A 115 -24.63 -30.63 -11.23
N THR A 116 -24.37 -30.76 -12.53
CA THR A 116 -25.40 -31.09 -13.53
C THR A 116 -25.85 -32.54 -13.46
N THR A 117 -24.93 -33.46 -13.18
CA THR A 117 -25.18 -34.91 -13.25
C THR A 117 -25.70 -35.47 -11.92
N HIS A 118 -25.30 -34.89 -10.79
CA HIS A 118 -25.65 -35.40 -9.46
C HIS A 118 -26.29 -34.33 -8.55
N GLY A 119 -26.69 -33.18 -9.10
CA GLY A 119 -27.27 -32.07 -8.33
C GLY A 119 -28.56 -32.44 -7.59
N ASP A 120 -29.31 -33.42 -8.10
CA ASP A 120 -30.47 -34.03 -7.45
C ASP A 120 -30.13 -34.73 -6.12
N ARG A 121 -28.88 -35.19 -5.97
CA ARG A 121 -28.36 -35.86 -4.77
C ARG A 121 -27.60 -34.92 -3.84
N PHE A 122 -27.51 -33.63 -4.15
CA PHE A 122 -26.81 -32.68 -3.28
C PHE A 122 -27.64 -32.44 -2.02
N ASP A 123 -26.97 -32.50 -0.87
CA ASP A 123 -27.51 -32.06 0.41
C ASP A 123 -26.79 -30.76 0.84
N SER A 124 -27.08 -30.27 2.05
CA SER A 124 -26.45 -29.08 2.61
C SER A 124 -24.91 -29.15 2.64
N VAL A 125 -24.35 -30.34 2.88
CA VAL A 125 -22.90 -30.56 2.96
C VAL A 125 -22.26 -30.53 1.57
N HIS A 126 -22.89 -31.18 0.58
CA HIS A 126 -22.41 -31.16 -0.80
C HIS A 126 -22.45 -29.75 -1.40
N VAL A 127 -23.55 -29.01 -1.20
CA VAL A 127 -23.67 -27.62 -1.67
C VAL A 127 -22.58 -26.74 -1.05
N ALA A 128 -22.42 -26.79 0.28
CA ALA A 128 -21.38 -26.02 0.97
C ALA A 128 -19.96 -26.40 0.51
N ALA A 129 -19.70 -27.70 0.27
CA ALA A 129 -18.41 -28.18 -0.25
C ALA A 129 -18.15 -27.69 -1.68
N ALA A 130 -19.18 -27.66 -2.54
CA ALA A 130 -19.08 -27.17 -3.90
C ALA A 130 -18.78 -25.66 -3.92
N VAL A 131 -19.51 -24.88 -3.12
CA VAL A 131 -19.27 -23.44 -2.95
C VAL A 131 -17.86 -23.18 -2.42
N ALA A 132 -17.43 -23.88 -1.36
CA ALA A 132 -16.09 -23.73 -0.80
C ALA A 132 -14.96 -24.15 -1.76
N ARG A 133 -15.24 -25.04 -2.72
CA ARG A 133 -14.29 -25.46 -3.74
C ARG A 133 -14.11 -24.42 -4.83
N LEU A 134 -15.17 -23.71 -5.20
CA LEU A 134 -15.20 -22.81 -6.37
C LEU A 134 -14.07 -21.76 -6.37
N PRO A 135 -13.78 -21.01 -5.28
CA PRO A 135 -12.65 -20.08 -5.25
C PRO A 135 -11.30 -20.75 -5.51
N ARG A 136 -11.13 -22.04 -5.18
CA ARG A 136 -9.86 -22.75 -5.40
C ARG A 136 -9.66 -23.19 -6.85
N LEU A 137 -10.74 -23.24 -7.64
CA LEU A 137 -10.70 -23.58 -9.06
C LEU A 137 -10.40 -22.35 -9.92
N ILE A 138 -10.83 -21.18 -9.45
CA ILE A 138 -10.54 -19.89 -10.08
C ILE A 138 -9.11 -19.46 -9.72
N LYS A 139 -8.11 -20.17 -10.25
CA LYS A 139 -6.68 -19.82 -10.07
C LYS A 139 -6.20 -18.93 -11.19
N TYR A 140 -5.36 -17.95 -10.84
CA TYR A 140 -4.53 -17.21 -11.78
C TYR A 140 -3.43 -18.15 -12.31
N ARG A 141 -3.70 -18.93 -13.36
CA ARG A 141 -2.63 -19.64 -14.08
C ARG A 141 -2.00 -18.67 -15.09
N PRO A 142 -0.68 -18.67 -15.28
CA PRO A 142 -0.03 -17.84 -16.30
C PRO A 142 -0.60 -18.01 -17.72
N ALA A 143 -1.13 -19.19 -18.04
CA ALA A 143 -1.77 -19.51 -19.33
C ALA A 143 -3.19 -18.93 -19.52
N ASP A 144 -3.85 -18.58 -18.42
CA ASP A 144 -5.22 -18.05 -18.39
C ASP A 144 -5.24 -16.52 -18.24
N MET A 145 -4.06 -15.90 -18.24
CA MET A 145 -3.84 -14.47 -18.08
C MET A 145 -3.74 -13.78 -19.45
N VAL A 146 -4.54 -12.75 -19.69
CA VAL A 146 -4.42 -11.84 -20.84
C VAL A 146 -3.68 -10.60 -20.37
N ASP A 147 -2.56 -10.29 -21.03
CA ASP A 147 -1.90 -9.00 -20.90
C ASP A 147 -2.75 -7.94 -21.64
N ARG A 148 -3.41 -7.04 -20.88
CA ARG A 148 -4.21 -5.94 -21.46
C ARG A 148 -3.43 -4.64 -21.63
N SER A 149 -2.10 -4.65 -21.44
CA SER A 149 -1.31 -3.44 -21.65
C SER A 149 -1.09 -3.08 -23.14
N ASP A 150 -1.60 -3.89 -24.09
CA ASP A 150 -1.57 -3.62 -25.54
C ASP A 150 -2.78 -2.84 -26.08
N ALA A 151 -3.71 -2.37 -25.24
CA ALA A 151 -4.87 -1.62 -25.75
C ALA A 151 -4.51 -0.23 -26.31
N VAL A 152 -3.36 0.34 -25.97
CA VAL A 152 -2.81 1.54 -26.63
C VAL A 152 -1.28 1.53 -26.54
N LEU A 153 -0.58 1.15 -27.61
CA LEU A 153 0.70 1.75 -28.05
C LEU A 153 1.26 1.02 -29.28
N VAL A 154 1.57 1.81 -30.31
CA VAL A 154 2.27 1.41 -31.54
C VAL A 154 3.65 0.83 -31.19
N PRO A 155 4.06 -0.33 -31.74
CA PRO A 155 5.34 -0.94 -31.38
C PRO A 155 6.53 -0.25 -32.07
N THR A 156 7.54 0.14 -31.30
CA THR A 156 8.87 0.52 -31.80
C THR A 156 9.78 -0.72 -31.87
N PRO A 157 10.50 -0.99 -32.99
CA PRO A 157 11.38 -2.17 -33.10
C PRO A 157 12.71 -1.98 -32.36
N GLY A 158 13.16 -2.99 -31.58
CA GLY A 158 14.57 -3.12 -31.19
C GLY A 158 14.91 -3.33 -29.70
N LEU A 159 13.95 -3.37 -28.78
CA LEU A 159 14.22 -3.63 -27.35
C LEU A 159 13.43 -4.84 -26.82
N PRO A 160 14.05 -5.74 -26.02
CA PRO A 160 13.34 -6.81 -25.34
C PRO A 160 12.37 -6.22 -24.31
N ARG A 161 11.07 -6.50 -24.49
CA ARG A 161 9.98 -6.08 -23.61
C ARG A 161 10.10 -6.80 -22.26
N LEU A 162 10.71 -6.18 -21.25
CA LEU A 162 10.47 -6.57 -19.85
C LEU A 162 9.23 -5.83 -19.35
N ARG A 163 8.05 -6.42 -19.60
CA ARG A 163 6.78 -5.88 -19.09
C ARG A 163 6.57 -6.25 -17.62
N ARG A 164 6.24 -5.22 -16.84
CA ARG A 164 5.77 -5.28 -15.44
C ARG A 164 4.59 -6.24 -15.32
N LYS A 165 4.76 -7.36 -14.59
CA LYS A 165 3.69 -8.36 -14.39
C LYS A 165 2.70 -7.93 -13.29
N HIS A 166 2.01 -6.81 -13.51
CA HIS A 166 0.74 -6.51 -12.85
C HIS A 166 -0.23 -5.97 -13.91
N GLY A 167 -1.34 -6.68 -14.14
CA GLY A 167 -2.30 -6.39 -15.21
C GLY A 167 -2.78 -7.62 -15.99
N ALA A 168 -2.20 -8.79 -15.71
CA ALA A 168 -2.66 -10.06 -16.26
C ALA A 168 -4.03 -10.43 -15.69
N GLN A 169 -5.08 -10.09 -16.42
CA GLN A 169 -6.46 -10.42 -16.05
C GLN A 169 -6.78 -11.83 -16.55
N PRO A 170 -7.53 -12.64 -15.79
CA PRO A 170 -8.03 -13.91 -16.29
C PRO A 170 -8.81 -13.69 -17.60
N LYS A 171 -8.73 -14.63 -18.53
CA LYS A 171 -9.60 -14.64 -19.72
C LYS A 171 -11.04 -14.43 -19.24
N GLN A 172 -11.70 -13.42 -19.81
CA GLN A 172 -13.06 -13.02 -19.43
C GLN A 172 -14.05 -14.20 -19.46
N THR A 173 -13.79 -15.19 -20.33
CA THR A 173 -14.54 -16.44 -20.43
C THR A 173 -14.47 -17.30 -19.17
N HIS A 174 -13.30 -17.43 -18.53
CA HIS A 174 -13.12 -18.25 -17.31
C HIS A 174 -13.77 -17.59 -16.08
N LEU A 175 -13.74 -16.26 -15.99
CA LEU A 175 -14.50 -15.54 -14.96
C LEU A 175 -16.01 -15.68 -15.18
N ALA A 176 -16.48 -15.59 -16.43
CA ALA A 176 -17.90 -15.75 -16.77
C ALA A 176 -18.40 -17.19 -16.51
N GLU A 177 -17.57 -18.21 -16.72
CA GLU A 177 -17.87 -19.59 -16.31
C GLU A 177 -17.95 -19.72 -14.79
N GLY A 178 -16.98 -19.16 -14.07
CA GLY A 178 -17.01 -19.12 -12.60
C GLY A 178 -18.25 -18.41 -12.05
N ALA A 179 -18.64 -17.29 -12.68
CA ALA A 179 -19.82 -16.50 -12.31
C ALA A 179 -21.13 -17.29 -12.52
N ARG A 180 -21.27 -17.98 -13.65
CA ARG A 180 -22.43 -18.84 -13.94
C ARG A 180 -22.56 -19.96 -12.92
N LEU A 181 -21.45 -20.64 -12.60
CA LEU A 181 -21.45 -21.71 -11.61
C LEU A 181 -21.72 -21.19 -10.19
N ALA A 182 -21.19 -20.01 -9.84
CA ALA A 182 -21.51 -19.35 -8.58
C ALA A 182 -23.01 -19.04 -8.46
N ALA A 183 -23.63 -18.49 -9.52
CA ALA A 183 -25.06 -18.18 -9.53
C ALA A 183 -25.94 -19.45 -9.41
N GLN A 184 -25.56 -20.55 -10.07
CA GLN A 184 -26.25 -21.83 -9.92
C GLN A 184 -26.19 -22.35 -8.47
N LEU A 185 -25.02 -22.28 -7.84
CA LEU A 185 -24.87 -22.68 -6.45
C LEU A 185 -25.61 -21.73 -5.49
N ASP A 186 -25.62 -20.42 -5.78
CA ASP A 186 -26.36 -19.41 -5.00
C ASP A 186 -27.87 -19.71 -5.01
N ALA A 187 -28.42 -20.06 -6.18
CA ALA A 187 -29.83 -20.43 -6.33
C ALA A 187 -30.22 -21.73 -5.61
N LEU A 188 -29.26 -22.62 -5.35
CA LEU A 188 -29.49 -23.86 -4.59
C LEU A 188 -29.43 -23.66 -3.07
N LEU A 189 -28.81 -22.58 -2.58
CA LEU A 189 -28.61 -22.39 -1.16
C LEU A 189 -29.94 -22.31 -0.37
N PRO A 190 -30.95 -21.50 -0.76
CA PRO A 190 -32.17 -21.33 0.03
C PRO A 190 -32.91 -22.65 0.36
N SER A 191 -32.88 -23.65 -0.53
CA SER A 191 -33.50 -24.96 -0.29
C SER A 191 -32.68 -25.90 0.61
N HIS A 192 -31.41 -25.59 0.87
CA HIS A 192 -30.49 -26.45 1.61
C HIS A 192 -29.96 -25.83 2.92
N VAL A 193 -30.10 -24.51 3.13
CA VAL A 193 -29.55 -23.80 4.30
C VAL A 193 -30.13 -24.26 5.64
N HIS A 194 -31.35 -24.81 5.66
CA HIS A 194 -32.02 -25.17 6.92
C HIS A 194 -31.22 -26.18 7.77
N ASN A 195 -30.40 -27.01 7.12
CA ASN A 195 -29.55 -28.03 7.72
C ASN A 195 -28.06 -27.61 7.80
N PHE A 196 -27.75 -26.33 7.68
CA PHE A 196 -26.38 -25.84 7.82
C PHE A 196 -25.97 -25.83 9.30
N PHE A 197 -24.78 -26.35 9.60
CA PHE A 197 -24.08 -26.00 10.83
C PHE A 197 -23.30 -24.69 10.61
N PRO A 198 -22.84 -24.03 11.70
CA PRO A 198 -22.07 -22.80 11.61
C PRO A 198 -20.91 -22.86 10.61
N ARG A 199 -20.22 -24.00 10.55
CA ARG A 199 -19.10 -24.22 9.64
C ARG A 199 -19.51 -24.13 8.17
N GLN A 200 -20.61 -24.77 7.76
CA GLN A 200 -21.11 -24.69 6.37
C GLN A 200 -21.49 -23.26 6.00
N ALA A 201 -22.20 -22.56 6.89
CA ALA A 201 -22.58 -21.16 6.65
C ALA A 201 -21.35 -20.26 6.53
N ALA A 202 -20.41 -20.35 7.48
CA ALA A 202 -19.18 -19.57 7.47
C ALA A 202 -18.32 -19.84 6.23
N CYS A 203 -18.15 -21.11 5.83
CA CYS A 203 -17.41 -21.49 4.63
C CYS A 203 -18.08 -20.97 3.34
N THR A 204 -19.42 -21.00 3.29
CA THR A 204 -20.21 -20.51 2.15
C THR A 204 -20.06 -19.00 2.00
N ILE A 205 -20.27 -18.24 3.09
CA ILE A 205 -20.13 -16.78 3.10
C ILE A 205 -18.67 -16.38 2.79
N TRP A 206 -17.68 -17.07 3.38
CA TRP A 206 -16.27 -16.86 3.06
C TRP A 206 -15.95 -17.05 1.57
N ALA A 207 -16.47 -18.13 0.97
CA ALA A 207 -16.22 -18.45 -0.42
C ALA A 207 -16.84 -17.41 -1.35
N PHE A 208 -18.08 -17.00 -1.15
CA PHE A 208 -18.70 -15.92 -1.92
C PHE A 208 -17.97 -14.58 -1.74
N GLY A 209 -17.49 -14.27 -0.54
CA GLY A 209 -16.61 -13.12 -0.32
C GLY A 209 -15.33 -13.20 -1.14
N GLU A 210 -14.68 -14.37 -1.21
CA GLU A 210 -13.49 -14.57 -2.03
C GLU A 210 -13.76 -14.48 -3.53
N LEU A 211 -14.94 -14.92 -4.00
CA LEU A 211 -15.39 -14.76 -5.38
C LEU A 211 -15.61 -13.28 -5.72
N ARG A 212 -16.24 -12.52 -4.84
CA ARG A 212 -16.44 -11.07 -5.02
C ARG A 212 -15.12 -10.31 -5.08
N ARG A 213 -14.20 -10.62 -4.16
CA ARG A 213 -12.85 -10.04 -4.15
C ARG A 213 -12.09 -10.26 -5.47
N ARG A 214 -12.39 -11.34 -6.19
CA ARG A 214 -11.78 -11.68 -7.49
C ARG A 214 -12.58 -11.16 -8.69
N GLY A 215 -13.67 -10.42 -8.47
CA GLY A 215 -14.55 -9.91 -9.51
C GLY A 215 -15.35 -11.00 -10.24
N VAL A 216 -15.58 -12.16 -9.61
CA VAL A 216 -16.37 -13.26 -10.19
C VAL A 216 -17.87 -13.03 -9.98
N VAL A 217 -18.23 -12.49 -8.81
CA VAL A 217 -19.62 -12.15 -8.44
C VAL A 217 -19.65 -10.74 -7.88
N GLU A 218 -20.77 -10.04 -8.03
CA GLU A 218 -20.95 -8.71 -7.43
C GLU A 218 -21.50 -8.81 -5.99
N ARG A 219 -22.40 -9.77 -5.76
CA ARG A 219 -23.11 -10.01 -4.50
C ARG A 219 -23.44 -11.50 -4.34
N MET A 220 -24.00 -11.85 -3.18
CA MET A 220 -24.55 -13.16 -2.85
C MET A 220 -26.04 -12.97 -2.54
N ASP A 221 -26.92 -13.50 -3.38
CA ASP A 221 -28.36 -13.28 -3.26
C ASP A 221 -28.95 -14.05 -2.08
N SER A 222 -28.44 -15.26 -1.81
CA SER A 222 -28.87 -16.10 -0.67
C SER A 222 -28.24 -15.73 0.68
N LEU A 223 -27.52 -14.59 0.78
CA LEU A 223 -26.85 -14.18 2.01
C LEU A 223 -27.80 -14.11 3.22
N PRO A 224 -29.02 -13.54 3.13
CA PRO A 224 -29.97 -13.54 4.24
C PRO A 224 -30.35 -14.95 4.71
N ASP A 225 -30.58 -15.88 3.79
CA ASP A 225 -30.95 -17.27 4.09
C ASP A 225 -29.81 -18.02 4.79
N VAL A 226 -28.57 -17.83 4.31
CA VAL A 226 -27.38 -18.45 4.92
C VAL A 226 -27.07 -17.83 6.29
N LEU A 227 -27.29 -16.52 6.47
CA LEU A 227 -27.17 -15.87 7.77
C LEU A 227 -28.22 -16.38 8.75
N LEU A 228 -29.46 -16.58 8.32
CA LEU A 228 -30.53 -17.12 9.18
C LEU A 228 -30.16 -18.49 9.78
N ALA A 229 -29.41 -19.31 9.03
CA ALA A 229 -28.95 -20.61 9.53
C ALA A 229 -28.06 -20.49 10.78
N VAL A 230 -27.35 -19.37 10.95
CA VAL A 230 -26.46 -19.11 12.10
C VAL A 230 -27.02 -18.12 13.12
N THR A 231 -27.97 -17.26 12.73
CA THR A 231 -28.58 -16.26 13.62
C THR A 231 -29.91 -16.72 14.26
N LYS A 232 -30.51 -17.82 13.79
CA LYS A 232 -31.76 -18.37 14.34
C LYS A 232 -31.69 -18.59 15.85
N GLY A 233 -32.81 -18.37 16.53
CA GLY A 233 -32.93 -18.57 17.98
C GLY A 233 -31.98 -17.69 18.80
N LYS A 234 -31.73 -16.44 18.37
CA LYS A 234 -30.73 -15.54 18.99
C LYS A 234 -29.32 -16.13 18.95
N PHE A 235 -28.87 -16.52 17.76
CA PHE A 235 -27.53 -17.05 17.49
C PHE A 235 -27.24 -18.40 18.18
N GLU A 236 -28.26 -19.18 18.54
CA GLU A 236 -28.09 -20.45 19.24
C GLU A 236 -27.16 -21.43 18.51
N PRO A 237 -27.20 -21.59 17.16
CA PRO A 237 -26.26 -22.46 16.45
C PRO A 237 -24.80 -22.04 16.66
N LEU A 238 -24.51 -20.73 16.62
CA LEU A 238 -23.16 -20.22 16.86
C LEU A 238 -22.73 -20.35 18.32
N ARG A 239 -23.66 -20.17 19.27
CA ARG A 239 -23.39 -20.35 20.70
C ARG A 239 -23.02 -21.79 21.03
N VAL A 240 -23.77 -22.76 20.51
CA VAL A 240 -23.61 -24.18 20.87
C VAL A 240 -22.54 -24.87 20.02
N HIS A 241 -22.52 -24.63 18.71
CA HIS A 241 -21.70 -25.37 17.76
C HIS A 241 -20.63 -24.53 17.04
N GLY A 242 -20.59 -23.22 17.28
CA GLY A 242 -19.64 -22.33 16.63
C GLY A 242 -18.23 -22.48 17.20
N HIS A 243 -17.27 -22.74 16.31
CA HIS A 243 -15.84 -22.72 16.61
C HIS A 243 -15.19 -21.41 16.17
N GLY A 244 -14.03 -21.06 16.74
CA GLY A 244 -13.33 -19.81 16.42
C GLY A 244 -13.07 -19.60 14.92
N VAL A 245 -12.71 -20.67 14.19
CA VAL A 245 -12.55 -20.63 12.72
C VAL A 245 -13.83 -20.23 11.98
N ASP A 246 -15.00 -20.63 12.48
CA ASP A 246 -16.28 -20.31 11.88
C ASP A 246 -16.56 -18.81 12.00
N PHE A 247 -16.26 -18.20 13.15
CA PHE A 247 -16.34 -16.75 13.32
C PHE A 247 -15.36 -16.00 12.42
N ALA A 248 -14.11 -16.47 12.32
CA ALA A 248 -13.11 -15.85 11.46
C ALA A 248 -13.51 -15.88 9.98
N GLN A 249 -14.04 -17.01 9.50
CA GLN A 249 -14.51 -17.17 8.12
C GLN A 249 -15.79 -16.39 7.85
N LEU A 250 -16.75 -16.41 8.78
CA LEU A 250 -17.98 -15.63 8.70
C LEU A 250 -17.66 -14.15 8.56
N LEU A 251 -16.90 -13.58 9.50
CA LEU A 251 -16.52 -12.17 9.48
C LEU A 251 -15.72 -11.80 8.22
N GLN A 252 -14.76 -12.63 7.81
CA GLN A 252 -13.98 -12.35 6.60
C GLN A 252 -14.85 -12.39 5.33
N GLY A 253 -15.78 -13.34 5.27
CA GLY A 253 -16.73 -13.44 4.17
C GLY A 253 -17.62 -12.22 4.09
N LEU A 254 -18.21 -11.78 5.20
CA LEU A 254 -19.01 -10.56 5.29
C LEU A 254 -18.22 -9.32 4.88
N ALA A 255 -16.99 -9.18 5.39
CA ALA A 255 -16.09 -8.08 5.04
C ALA A 255 -15.82 -8.02 3.53
N LYS A 256 -15.47 -9.16 2.92
CA LYS A 256 -15.21 -9.24 1.48
C LYS A 256 -16.48 -9.08 0.63
N LEU A 257 -17.64 -9.46 1.14
CA LEU A 257 -18.95 -9.19 0.54
C LEU A 257 -19.39 -7.73 0.68
N GLY A 258 -18.72 -6.95 1.52
CA GLY A 258 -19.11 -5.56 1.82
C GLY A 258 -20.39 -5.48 2.67
N PHE A 259 -20.73 -6.55 3.39
CA PHE A 259 -21.89 -6.61 4.25
C PHE A 259 -21.53 -6.15 5.67
N GLY A 260 -21.58 -4.84 5.88
CA GLY A 260 -21.24 -4.17 7.15
C GLY A 260 -22.46 -3.84 8.02
N ASP A 261 -23.23 -4.85 8.44
CA ASP A 261 -24.35 -4.64 9.37
C ASP A 261 -23.84 -4.53 10.82
N MET A 262 -23.87 -3.32 11.37
CA MET A 262 -23.41 -3.04 12.74
C MET A 262 -24.25 -3.77 13.80
N ALA A 263 -25.55 -3.93 13.60
CA ALA A 263 -26.43 -4.60 14.56
C ALA A 263 -26.15 -6.11 14.64
N LEU A 264 -25.78 -6.71 13.49
CA LEU A 264 -25.27 -8.09 13.44
C LEU A 264 -23.92 -8.20 14.17
N LEU A 265 -23.01 -7.27 13.95
CA LEU A 265 -21.68 -7.29 14.57
C LEU A 265 -21.74 -7.12 16.09
N GLU A 266 -22.60 -6.26 16.60
CA GLU A 266 -22.81 -6.08 18.04
C GLU A 266 -23.26 -7.37 18.75
N GLN A 267 -23.92 -8.28 18.04
CA GLN A 267 -24.32 -9.59 18.58
C GLN A 267 -23.28 -10.69 18.33
N LEU A 268 -22.56 -10.66 17.21
CA LEU A 268 -21.51 -11.63 16.90
C LEU A 268 -20.24 -11.46 17.74
N VAL A 269 -19.86 -10.21 18.05
CA VAL A 269 -18.59 -9.89 18.71
C VAL A 269 -18.49 -10.48 20.12
N PRO A 270 -19.51 -10.41 21.00
CA PRO A 270 -19.46 -11.06 22.31
C PRO A 270 -19.22 -12.58 22.19
N LEU A 271 -19.88 -13.24 21.24
CA LEU A 271 -19.69 -14.67 20.99
C LEU A 271 -18.29 -14.99 20.48
N LEU A 272 -17.72 -14.15 19.60
CA LEU A 272 -16.33 -14.25 19.19
C LEU A 272 -15.39 -14.12 20.38
N GLN A 273 -15.63 -13.15 21.28
CA GLN A 273 -14.77 -12.90 22.45
C GLN A 273 -14.67 -14.14 23.36
N GLU A 274 -15.77 -14.88 23.54
CA GLU A 274 -15.76 -16.15 24.28
C GLU A 274 -14.91 -17.24 23.61
N ARG A 275 -14.70 -17.15 22.29
CA ARG A 275 -13.98 -18.17 21.50
C ARG A 275 -12.53 -17.80 21.20
N LEU A 276 -12.08 -16.57 21.45
CA LEU A 276 -10.69 -16.15 21.23
C LEU A 276 -9.69 -17.13 21.87
N GLY A 277 -10.03 -17.67 23.04
CA GLY A 277 -9.27 -18.69 23.78
C GLY A 277 -8.73 -19.86 22.94
N SER A 278 -9.50 -20.32 21.96
CA SER A 278 -9.20 -21.53 21.17
C SER A 278 -8.70 -21.25 19.75
N MET A 279 -8.57 -19.98 19.38
CA MET A 279 -8.23 -19.58 18.02
C MET A 279 -6.74 -19.64 17.73
N GLN A 280 -6.41 -20.03 16.50
CA GLN A 280 -5.05 -19.98 15.98
C GLN A 280 -4.66 -18.56 15.56
N GLN A 281 -3.35 -18.29 15.41
CA GLN A 281 -2.83 -16.94 15.07
C GLN A 281 -3.46 -16.38 13.79
N HIS A 282 -3.58 -17.22 12.75
CA HIS A 282 -4.15 -16.81 11.47
C HIS A 282 -5.64 -16.46 11.59
N GLU A 283 -6.40 -17.14 12.45
CA GLU A 283 -7.83 -16.88 12.68
C GLU A 283 -8.01 -15.57 13.46
N LEU A 284 -7.19 -15.34 14.48
CA LEU A 284 -7.16 -14.09 15.26
C LEU A 284 -6.85 -12.88 14.35
N GLN A 285 -5.84 -13.01 13.51
CA GLN A 285 -5.47 -12.00 12.51
C GLN A 285 -6.62 -11.76 11.53
N MET A 286 -7.25 -12.82 11.02
CA MET A 286 -8.40 -12.72 10.12
C MET A 286 -9.56 -11.97 10.77
N CYS A 287 -9.86 -12.23 12.06
CA CYS A 287 -10.87 -11.49 12.81
C CYS A 287 -10.53 -10.00 12.91
N ALA A 288 -9.31 -9.65 13.29
CA ALA A 288 -8.89 -8.25 13.37
C ALA A 288 -9.06 -7.53 12.03
N TRP A 289 -8.57 -8.13 10.94
CA TRP A 289 -8.71 -7.56 9.59
C TRP A 289 -10.16 -7.40 9.17
N SER A 290 -11.00 -8.40 9.47
CA SER A 290 -12.41 -8.39 9.07
C SER A 290 -13.20 -7.33 9.84
N LEU A 291 -13.00 -7.23 11.16
CA LEU A 291 -13.65 -6.21 11.99
C LEU A 291 -13.25 -4.79 11.54
N ALA A 292 -11.96 -4.55 11.30
CA ALA A 292 -11.48 -3.27 10.75
C ALA A 292 -12.08 -2.97 9.36
N SER A 293 -12.17 -3.98 8.49
CA SER A 293 -12.76 -3.82 7.15
C SER A 293 -14.25 -3.54 7.18
N LEU A 294 -14.95 -4.06 8.19
CA LEU A 294 -16.38 -3.85 8.42
C LEU A 294 -16.69 -2.54 9.18
N GLY A 295 -15.68 -1.77 9.58
CA GLY A 295 -15.85 -0.51 10.32
C GLY A 295 -16.07 -0.69 11.83
N TYR A 296 -15.92 -1.90 12.37
CA TYR A 296 -16.07 -2.17 13.80
C TYR A 296 -14.75 -1.91 14.52
N HIS A 297 -14.59 -0.70 15.09
CA HIS A 297 -13.31 -0.20 15.63
C HIS A 297 -13.23 -0.21 17.17
N SER A 298 -13.85 -1.18 17.86
CA SER A 298 -13.81 -1.25 19.33
C SER A 298 -12.39 -1.53 19.87
N PRO A 299 -11.74 -0.60 20.58
CA PRO A 299 -10.38 -0.82 21.10
C PRO A 299 -10.31 -2.00 22.08
N ALA A 300 -11.39 -2.24 22.85
CA ALA A 300 -11.46 -3.36 23.79
C ALA A 300 -11.36 -4.72 23.08
N VAL A 301 -12.03 -4.88 21.94
CA VAL A 301 -12.01 -6.13 21.15
C VAL A 301 -10.65 -6.33 20.49
N PHE A 302 -10.08 -5.28 19.89
CA PHE A 302 -8.73 -5.33 19.32
C PHE A 302 -7.67 -5.64 20.39
N ASN A 303 -7.85 -5.13 21.62
CA ASN A 303 -6.96 -5.45 22.73
C ASN A 303 -7.08 -6.92 23.17
N ALA A 304 -8.29 -7.48 23.18
CA ALA A 304 -8.50 -8.89 23.47
C ALA A 304 -7.86 -9.80 22.41
N ILE A 305 -8.01 -9.46 21.13
CA ILE A 305 -7.36 -10.19 20.02
C ILE A 305 -5.83 -10.09 20.13
N ALA A 306 -5.28 -8.90 20.39
CA ALA A 306 -3.85 -8.69 20.54
C ALA A 306 -3.27 -9.51 21.72
N ASN A 307 -3.97 -9.53 22.86
CA ASN A 307 -3.58 -10.36 24.01
C ASN A 307 -3.52 -11.84 23.64
N GLN A 308 -4.44 -12.29 22.78
CA GLN A 308 -4.42 -13.68 22.34
C GLN A 308 -3.31 -13.98 21.31
N LEU A 309 -3.06 -13.06 20.37
CA LEU A 309 -1.95 -13.19 19.42
C LEU A 309 -0.60 -13.28 20.15
N LEU A 310 -0.43 -12.52 21.22
CA LEU A 310 0.78 -12.60 22.06
C LEU A 310 0.88 -13.92 22.81
N ARG A 311 -0.23 -14.42 23.39
CA ARG A 311 -0.24 -15.71 24.10
C ARG A 311 0.04 -16.91 23.21
N THR A 312 -0.54 -16.92 22.00
CA THR A 312 -0.34 -18.00 21.02
C THR A 312 1.01 -17.90 20.29
N GLY A 313 1.69 -16.74 20.40
CA GLY A 313 2.97 -16.45 19.76
C GLY A 313 2.82 -16.16 18.27
N THR A 314 3.54 -15.15 17.77
CA THR A 314 3.41 -14.66 16.39
C THR A 314 4.37 -15.32 15.39
N ALA A 315 5.31 -16.13 15.86
CA ALA A 315 6.40 -16.70 15.03
C ALA A 315 5.93 -17.56 13.85
N PHE A 316 4.73 -18.15 13.93
CA PHE A 316 4.14 -18.97 12.86
C PHE A 316 3.22 -18.18 11.92
N LEU A 317 3.00 -16.89 12.19
CA LEU A 317 2.26 -16.01 11.30
C LEU A 317 3.17 -15.59 10.15
N LEU A 318 2.76 -15.86 8.91
CA LEU A 318 3.49 -15.45 7.71
C LEU A 318 3.57 -13.90 7.61
N PRO A 319 4.50 -13.35 6.82
CA PRO A 319 4.63 -11.89 6.71
C PRO A 319 3.36 -11.21 6.22
N SER A 320 2.59 -11.87 5.34
CA SER A 320 1.28 -11.39 4.89
C SER A 320 0.23 -11.35 6.00
N GLY A 321 0.26 -12.31 6.93
CA GLY A 321 -0.58 -12.27 8.13
C GLY A 321 -0.16 -11.14 9.06
N CYS A 322 1.14 -10.96 9.28
CA CYS A 322 1.67 -9.85 10.09
C CYS A 322 1.29 -8.49 9.51
N SER A 323 1.48 -8.32 8.20
CA SER A 323 1.12 -7.12 7.46
C SER A 323 -0.38 -6.82 7.55
N SER A 324 -1.21 -7.85 7.39
CA SER A 324 -2.66 -7.71 7.52
C SER A 324 -3.10 -7.38 8.96
N ALA A 325 -2.38 -7.84 9.98
CA ALA A 325 -2.60 -7.43 11.37
C ALA A 325 -2.22 -5.95 11.54
N PHE A 326 -1.02 -5.54 11.12
CA PHE A 326 -0.61 -4.12 11.13
C PHE A 326 -1.66 -3.22 10.47
N TRP A 327 -2.12 -3.59 9.27
CA TRP A 327 -3.17 -2.86 8.56
C TRP A 327 -4.47 -2.77 9.36
N ALA A 328 -4.91 -3.87 9.99
CA ALA A 328 -6.14 -3.90 10.77
C ALA A 328 -6.11 -2.94 11.96
N TYR A 329 -5.01 -2.94 12.72
CA TYR A 329 -4.84 -2.04 13.86
C TYR A 329 -4.71 -0.59 13.41
N ALA A 330 -4.00 -0.32 12.31
CA ALA A 330 -3.90 1.01 11.72
C ALA A 330 -5.26 1.53 11.26
N LYS A 331 -6.03 0.69 10.56
CA LYS A 331 -7.37 1.02 10.06
C LYS A 331 -8.36 1.28 11.19
N ALA A 332 -8.27 0.51 12.28
CA ALA A 332 -9.10 0.67 13.47
C ALA A 332 -8.66 1.81 14.40
N GLY A 333 -7.50 2.45 14.16
CA GLY A 333 -6.97 3.52 15.01
C GLY A 333 -6.46 3.05 16.38
N VAL A 334 -6.14 1.77 16.54
CA VAL A 334 -5.70 1.19 17.83
C VAL A 334 -4.17 1.18 17.89
N ALA A 335 -3.58 2.33 18.26
CA ALA A 335 -2.13 2.53 18.26
C ALA A 335 -1.39 2.10 19.56
N GLY A 336 -2.11 1.89 20.67
CA GLY A 336 -1.50 1.65 21.99
C GLY A 336 -0.84 0.27 22.20
N ARG A 337 -0.79 -0.60 21.18
CA ARG A 337 -0.32 -1.99 21.28
C ARG A 337 1.10 -2.21 20.76
N VAL A 338 2.03 -1.42 21.30
CA VAL A 338 3.47 -1.48 20.97
C VAL A 338 4.06 -2.86 21.22
N ASP A 339 3.56 -3.57 22.24
CA ASP A 339 3.90 -4.96 22.58
C ASP A 339 3.59 -5.94 21.43
N LEU A 340 2.39 -5.87 20.86
CA LEU A 340 1.99 -6.65 19.70
C LEU A 340 2.83 -6.28 18.48
N PHE A 341 2.99 -4.97 18.20
CA PHE A 341 3.73 -4.50 17.04
C PHE A 341 5.20 -4.94 17.08
N GLY A 342 5.84 -4.93 18.25
CA GLY A 342 7.19 -5.49 18.43
C GLY A 342 7.28 -6.99 18.11
N ASN A 343 6.27 -7.77 18.53
CA ASN A 343 6.22 -9.21 18.24
C ASN A 343 5.98 -9.52 16.76
N LEU A 344 5.07 -8.77 16.11
CA LEU A 344 4.83 -8.87 14.67
C LEU A 344 6.08 -8.46 13.88
N ALA A 345 6.75 -7.38 14.29
CA ALA A 345 8.01 -6.93 13.70
C ALA A 345 9.09 -8.01 13.79
N GLY A 346 9.27 -8.62 14.97
CA GLY A 346 10.21 -9.72 15.17
C GLY A 346 9.92 -10.94 14.28
N SER A 347 8.64 -11.28 14.11
CA SER A 347 8.23 -12.37 13.22
C SER A 347 8.52 -12.06 11.74
N MET A 348 8.25 -10.83 11.30
CA MET A 348 8.58 -10.39 9.94
C MET A 348 10.09 -10.35 9.69
N LEU A 349 10.89 -9.92 10.67
CA LEU A 349 12.35 -9.93 10.59
C LEU A 349 12.90 -11.35 10.48
N GLY A 350 12.39 -12.29 11.28
CA GLY A 350 12.76 -13.71 11.20
C GLY A 350 12.39 -14.38 9.86
N GLN A 351 11.50 -13.74 9.09
CA GLN A 351 11.01 -14.23 7.80
C GLN A 351 11.29 -13.22 6.65
N ALA A 352 12.33 -12.38 6.78
CA ALA A 352 12.58 -11.27 5.86
C ALA A 352 12.76 -11.69 4.38
N THR A 353 13.20 -12.92 4.13
CA THR A 353 13.34 -13.49 2.77
C THR A 353 12.00 -13.85 2.12
N LEU A 354 10.92 -13.97 2.90
CA LEU A 354 9.56 -14.27 2.44
C LEU A 354 8.70 -13.01 2.24
N LEU A 355 9.24 -11.81 2.53
CA LEU A 355 8.52 -10.55 2.37
C LEU A 355 8.20 -10.28 0.90
N ALA A 356 6.92 -10.22 0.58
CA ALA A 356 6.45 -9.72 -0.71
C ALA A 356 6.42 -8.17 -0.71
N PRO A 357 6.53 -7.52 -1.89
CA PRO A 357 6.39 -6.07 -2.01
C PRO A 357 5.12 -5.53 -1.36
N GLN A 358 4.00 -6.21 -1.59
CA GLN A 358 2.70 -5.85 -1.04
C GLN A 358 2.70 -5.85 0.50
N ASP A 359 3.35 -6.85 1.10
CA ASP A 359 3.44 -6.97 2.57
C ASP A 359 4.28 -5.82 3.13
N ALA A 360 5.40 -5.49 2.48
CA ALA A 360 6.27 -4.37 2.86
C ALA A 360 5.56 -3.02 2.75
N ALA A 361 4.90 -2.75 1.62
CA ALA A 361 4.16 -1.51 1.40
C ALA A 361 3.01 -1.35 2.40
N THR A 362 2.24 -2.43 2.64
CA THR A 362 1.11 -2.41 3.58
C THR A 362 1.57 -2.22 5.02
N THR A 363 2.66 -2.88 5.43
CA THR A 363 3.21 -2.72 6.78
C THR A 363 3.78 -1.32 6.98
N LEU A 364 4.54 -0.77 6.03
CA LEU A 364 5.07 0.59 6.15
C LEU A 364 3.96 1.64 6.20
N TRP A 365 2.92 1.48 5.38
CA TRP A 365 1.73 2.32 5.45
C TRP A 365 1.10 2.24 6.85
N ALA A 366 0.89 1.04 7.38
CA ALA A 366 0.31 0.86 8.70
C ALA A 366 1.17 1.45 9.82
N CYS A 367 2.49 1.23 9.79
CA CYS A 367 3.45 1.84 10.72
C CYS A 367 3.34 3.36 10.71
N SER A 368 3.24 3.97 9.52
CA SER A 368 3.09 5.42 9.36
C SER A 368 1.81 5.97 10.02
N ARG A 369 0.70 5.22 9.96
CA ARG A 369 -0.58 5.63 10.56
C ARG A 369 -0.65 5.36 12.06
N LEU A 370 0.03 4.31 12.52
CA LEU A 370 0.13 3.95 13.93
C LEU A 370 1.17 4.79 14.69
N GLY A 371 2.03 5.52 13.99
CA GLY A 371 3.20 6.17 14.60
C GLY A 371 4.21 5.16 15.17
N TYR A 372 4.18 3.91 14.70
CA TYR A 372 5.08 2.86 15.16
C TYR A 372 6.40 2.92 14.40
N HIS A 373 7.50 3.16 15.11
CA HIS A 373 8.83 3.27 14.53
C HIS A 373 9.75 2.15 15.06
N ASN A 374 10.24 1.31 14.13
CA ASN A 374 11.26 0.31 14.39
C ASN A 374 12.23 0.30 13.21
N ALA A 375 13.42 0.87 13.40
CA ALA A 375 14.40 1.06 12.33
C ALA A 375 14.82 -0.26 11.66
N GLN A 376 14.97 -1.35 12.42
CA GLN A 376 15.34 -2.66 11.88
C GLN A 376 14.26 -3.22 10.95
N LEU A 377 12.99 -3.17 11.40
CA LEU A 377 11.86 -3.57 10.57
C LEU A 377 11.78 -2.72 9.30
N VAL A 378 11.83 -1.38 9.45
CA VAL A 378 11.72 -0.47 8.30
C VAL A 378 12.82 -0.74 7.28
N ASN A 379 14.08 -0.91 7.72
CA ASN A 379 15.19 -1.26 6.83
C ASN A 379 14.95 -2.60 6.12
N ALA A 380 14.54 -3.65 6.84
CA ALA A 380 14.27 -4.96 6.23
C ALA A 380 13.14 -4.90 5.18
N LEU A 381 12.11 -4.08 5.42
CA LEU A 381 11.03 -3.84 4.45
C LEU A 381 11.55 -3.07 3.23
N CYS A 382 12.38 -2.05 3.43
CA CYS A 382 13.04 -1.32 2.34
C CYS A 382 13.95 -2.22 1.51
N ASP A 383 14.77 -3.07 2.14
CA ASP A 383 15.62 -4.02 1.44
C ASP A 383 14.82 -5.03 0.62
N ALA A 384 13.67 -5.48 1.13
CA ALA A 384 12.75 -6.32 0.38
C ALA A 384 12.21 -5.61 -0.86
N MET A 385 11.86 -4.32 -0.73
CA MET A 385 11.43 -3.48 -1.86
C MET A 385 12.55 -3.30 -2.88
N VAL A 386 13.81 -3.07 -2.46
CA VAL A 386 14.95 -2.95 -3.38
C VAL A 386 15.15 -4.24 -4.19
N ARG A 387 15.11 -5.42 -3.54
CA ARG A 387 15.27 -6.72 -4.22
C ARG A 387 14.19 -7.01 -5.28
N SER A 388 13.01 -6.42 -5.11
CA SER A 388 11.83 -6.73 -5.91
C SER A 388 11.30 -5.54 -6.72
N LEU A 389 12.06 -4.43 -6.76
CA LEU A 389 11.62 -3.15 -7.32
C LEU A 389 11.11 -3.26 -8.77
N ALA A 390 11.78 -4.08 -9.59
CA ALA A 390 11.39 -4.33 -10.98
C ALA A 390 10.01 -5.00 -11.14
N THR A 391 9.51 -5.65 -10.09
CA THR A 391 8.21 -6.31 -10.06
C THR A 391 7.14 -5.55 -9.28
N CYS A 392 7.53 -4.48 -8.56
CA CYS A 392 6.61 -3.66 -7.79
C CYS A 392 5.68 -2.86 -8.70
N SER A 393 4.45 -2.66 -8.23
CA SER A 393 3.52 -1.71 -8.82
C SER A 393 3.88 -0.26 -8.44
N ASP A 394 3.48 0.70 -9.27
CA ASP A 394 3.64 2.13 -8.98
C ASP A 394 2.98 2.53 -7.64
N TRP A 395 1.88 1.85 -7.28
CA TRP A 395 1.18 2.07 -6.02
C TRP A 395 2.03 1.62 -4.82
N GLU A 396 2.65 0.44 -4.88
CA GLU A 396 3.50 -0.07 -3.80
C GLU A 396 4.73 0.84 -3.60
N VAL A 397 5.42 1.19 -4.69
CA VAL A 397 6.60 2.08 -4.63
C VAL A 397 6.23 3.43 -4.04
N SER A 398 5.19 4.08 -4.57
CA SER A 398 4.77 5.40 -4.10
C SER A 398 4.25 5.38 -2.65
N SER A 399 3.55 4.32 -2.24
CA SER A 399 3.08 4.13 -0.87
C SER A 399 4.23 3.97 0.11
N VAL A 400 5.27 3.21 -0.25
CA VAL A 400 6.48 3.05 0.56
C VAL A 400 7.19 4.38 0.74
N VAL A 401 7.40 5.13 -0.35
CA VAL A 401 8.05 6.45 -0.31
C VAL A 401 7.27 7.46 0.55
N GLU A 402 5.95 7.51 0.43
CA GLU A 402 5.10 8.34 1.31
C GLU A 402 5.25 7.91 2.77
N SER A 403 5.21 6.61 3.05
CA SER A 403 5.27 6.07 4.42
C SER A 403 6.60 6.38 5.10
N LEU A 404 7.73 6.27 4.37
CA LEU A 404 9.05 6.65 4.87
C LEU A 404 9.12 8.14 5.21
N ALA A 405 8.55 8.98 4.36
CA ALA A 405 8.48 10.42 4.60
C ALA A 405 7.58 10.78 5.80
N VAL A 406 6.49 10.05 6.02
CA VAL A 406 5.65 10.22 7.22
C VAL A 406 6.41 9.80 8.48
N LEU A 407 7.13 8.67 8.42
CA LEU A 407 7.95 8.15 9.52
C LEU A 407 9.25 8.94 9.76
N GLY A 408 9.66 9.80 8.83
CA GLY A 408 10.95 10.50 8.87
C GLY A 408 12.15 9.56 8.72
N HIS A 409 11.96 8.38 8.10
CA HIS A 409 13.00 7.36 7.97
C HIS A 409 13.71 7.48 6.62
N GLN A 410 15.03 7.67 6.64
CA GLN A 410 15.84 7.75 5.42
C GLN A 410 16.44 6.39 5.07
N HIS A 411 16.25 5.95 3.82
CA HIS A 411 16.83 4.72 3.28
C HIS A 411 17.47 5.00 1.91
N SER A 412 18.73 5.46 1.91
CA SER A 412 19.43 5.95 0.71
C SER A 412 19.37 4.98 -0.46
N ALA A 413 19.69 3.70 -0.25
CA ALA A 413 19.71 2.68 -1.30
C ALA A 413 18.35 2.50 -1.99
N LEU A 414 17.24 2.65 -1.25
CA LEU A 414 15.90 2.53 -1.82
C LEU A 414 15.53 3.80 -2.60
N MET A 415 15.84 4.97 -2.05
CA MET A 415 15.59 6.24 -2.73
C MET A 415 16.39 6.32 -4.04
N GLU A 416 17.68 5.97 -4.02
CA GLU A 416 18.50 5.92 -5.24
C GLU A 416 17.96 4.92 -6.27
N ALA A 417 17.55 3.73 -5.83
CA ALA A 417 16.99 2.71 -6.71
C ALA A 417 15.66 3.17 -7.34
N VAL A 418 14.76 3.78 -6.56
CA VAL A 418 13.48 4.32 -7.04
C VAL A 418 13.69 5.45 -8.04
N ALA A 419 14.56 6.42 -7.72
CA ALA A 419 14.86 7.52 -8.63
C ALA A 419 15.44 7.01 -9.97
N THR A 420 16.37 6.06 -9.89
CA THR A 420 16.98 5.43 -11.08
C THR A 420 15.95 4.68 -11.92
N ALA A 421 15.08 3.90 -11.29
CA ALA A 421 14.05 3.13 -11.98
C ALA A 421 13.02 4.03 -12.67
N ILE A 422 12.58 5.11 -12.01
CA ILE A 422 11.61 6.05 -12.59
C ILE A 422 12.23 6.85 -13.74
N LEU A 423 13.49 7.29 -13.62
CA LEU A 423 14.15 8.07 -14.67
C LEU A 423 14.54 7.22 -15.90
N ALA A 424 14.64 5.90 -15.75
CA ALA A 424 14.95 5.00 -16.86
C ALA A 424 13.78 4.79 -17.85
N GLU A 425 12.55 5.11 -17.46
CA GLU A 425 11.34 4.87 -18.26
C GLU A 425 10.43 6.11 -18.33
N PRO A 426 9.68 6.31 -19.42
CA PRO A 426 8.75 7.43 -19.51
C PRO A 426 7.60 7.29 -18.50
N VAL A 427 7.43 8.31 -17.63
CA VAL A 427 6.44 8.32 -16.53
C VAL A 427 5.00 8.65 -17.00
N ILE A 428 4.74 8.60 -18.30
CA ILE A 428 3.49 9.10 -18.93
C ILE A 428 2.26 8.27 -18.50
N GLY A 429 2.44 6.99 -18.15
CA GLY A 429 1.35 6.09 -17.74
C GLY A 429 1.11 5.97 -16.23
N ALA A 430 1.90 6.65 -15.40
CA ALA A 430 1.79 6.51 -13.94
C ALA A 430 0.58 7.29 -13.41
N HIS A 431 -0.17 6.66 -12.48
CA HIS A 431 -1.35 7.28 -11.87
C HIS A 431 -0.95 8.57 -11.10
N PRO A 432 -1.71 9.69 -11.21
CA PRO A 432 -1.31 10.98 -10.64
C PRO A 432 -1.03 10.98 -9.14
N THR A 433 -1.82 10.21 -8.36
CA THR A 433 -1.58 10.05 -6.92
C THR A 433 -0.23 9.40 -6.61
N CYS A 434 0.25 8.49 -7.46
CA CYS A 434 1.57 7.88 -7.27
C CYS A 434 2.68 8.91 -7.51
N ILE A 435 2.54 9.75 -8.55
CA ILE A 435 3.45 10.86 -8.84
C ILE A 435 3.51 11.83 -7.64
N ALA A 436 2.35 12.26 -7.15
CA ALA A 436 2.25 13.18 -6.02
C ALA A 436 2.88 12.63 -4.73
N ARG A 437 2.70 11.34 -4.44
CA ARG A 437 3.31 10.66 -3.29
C ARG A 437 4.83 10.63 -3.35
N VAL A 438 5.40 10.35 -4.52
CA VAL A 438 6.85 10.35 -4.71
C VAL A 438 7.42 11.76 -4.57
N LEU A 439 6.79 12.76 -5.20
CA LEU A 439 7.17 14.17 -5.05
C LEU A 439 7.15 14.62 -3.58
N PHE A 440 6.06 14.32 -2.88
CA PHE A 440 5.94 14.61 -1.45
C PHE A 440 7.01 13.88 -0.62
N GLY A 441 7.22 12.60 -0.88
CA GLY A 441 8.13 11.78 -0.08
C GLY A 441 9.58 12.22 -0.19
N TYR A 442 10.08 12.43 -1.41
CA TYR A 442 11.44 12.96 -1.62
C TYR A 442 11.58 14.39 -1.12
N GLY A 443 10.55 15.23 -1.34
CA GLY A 443 10.51 16.60 -0.84
C GLY A 443 10.69 16.65 0.67
N LYS A 444 9.91 15.84 1.41
CA LYS A 444 9.86 15.81 2.88
C LYS A 444 11.07 15.11 3.51
N LEU A 445 11.64 14.09 2.86
CA LEU A 445 12.87 13.45 3.33
C LEU A 445 14.13 14.30 3.09
N GLY A 446 14.00 15.44 2.39
CA GLY A 446 15.11 16.32 2.10
C GLY A 446 16.07 15.77 1.04
N CYS A 447 15.59 14.88 0.15
CA CYS A 447 16.38 14.33 -0.96
C CYS A 447 16.68 15.46 -1.97
N ARG A 448 17.95 15.85 -2.11
CA ARG A 448 18.39 17.00 -2.92
C ARG A 448 19.60 16.68 -3.80
N ALA A 449 19.92 15.40 -4.02
CA ALA A 449 20.94 15.04 -4.99
C ALA A 449 20.52 15.53 -6.39
N PRO A 450 21.45 15.77 -7.33
CA PRO A 450 21.11 16.21 -8.69
C PRO A 450 20.04 15.34 -9.37
N ARG A 451 20.10 14.01 -9.13
CA ARG A 451 19.12 13.04 -9.59
C ARG A 451 17.72 13.24 -8.98
N ASP A 452 17.64 13.63 -7.71
CA ASP A 452 16.36 13.89 -7.04
C ASP A 452 15.68 15.15 -7.61
N LEU A 453 16.48 16.16 -7.96
CA LEU A 453 16.01 17.37 -8.63
C LEU A 453 15.49 17.07 -10.04
N GLU A 454 16.22 16.24 -10.79
CA GLU A 454 15.81 15.75 -12.11
C GLU A 454 14.50 14.93 -12.00
N LEU A 455 14.43 14.01 -11.05
CA LEU A 455 13.23 13.23 -10.74
C LEU A 455 12.04 14.14 -10.47
N ALA A 456 12.19 15.16 -9.62
CA ALA A 456 11.13 16.11 -9.32
C ALA A 456 10.66 16.84 -10.57
N ALA A 457 11.58 17.26 -11.46
CA ALA A 457 11.24 17.94 -12.70
C ALA A 457 10.48 17.03 -13.69
N VAL A 458 10.95 15.79 -13.87
CA VAL A 458 10.30 14.80 -14.74
C VAL A 458 8.89 14.47 -14.24
N LEU A 459 8.73 14.24 -12.93
CA LEU A 459 7.45 13.95 -12.32
C LEU A 459 6.47 15.13 -12.40
N ALA A 460 6.95 16.35 -12.18
CA ALA A 460 6.14 17.55 -12.31
C ALA A 460 5.65 17.74 -13.75
N ALA A 461 6.53 17.54 -14.74
CA ALA A 461 6.16 17.59 -16.15
C ALA A 461 5.17 16.49 -16.56
N ALA A 462 5.35 15.26 -16.03
CA ALA A 462 4.45 14.14 -16.28
C ALA A 462 3.04 14.34 -15.67
N LEU A 463 2.92 15.15 -14.62
CA LEU A 463 1.65 15.48 -13.99
C LEU A 463 0.80 16.44 -14.83
N VAL A 464 1.44 17.39 -15.55
CA VAL A 464 0.76 18.43 -16.35
C VAL A 464 -0.30 17.87 -17.32
N PRO A 465 -0.01 16.90 -18.21
CA PRO A 465 -1.01 16.37 -19.12
C PRO A 465 -2.15 15.63 -18.41
N GLN A 466 -1.95 15.20 -17.16
CA GLN A 466 -2.93 14.47 -16.36
C GLN A 466 -3.75 15.38 -15.43
N LEU A 467 -3.47 16.70 -15.38
CA LEU A 467 -4.18 17.62 -14.49
C LEU A 467 -5.71 17.59 -14.60
N PRO A 468 -6.35 17.38 -15.77
CA PRO A 468 -7.82 17.31 -15.85
C PRO A 468 -8.46 16.23 -14.95
N MET A 469 -7.75 15.13 -14.66
CA MET A 469 -8.22 14.04 -13.79
C MET A 469 -7.68 14.11 -12.36
N VAL A 470 -6.77 15.04 -12.06
CA VAL A 470 -6.17 15.21 -10.73
C VAL A 470 -7.18 15.83 -9.77
N ARG A 471 -7.38 15.20 -8.61
CA ARG A 471 -8.19 15.71 -7.51
C ARG A 471 -7.42 16.68 -6.60
N GLU A 472 -8.14 17.44 -5.80
CA GLU A 472 -7.67 18.43 -4.83
C GLU A 472 -6.59 17.88 -3.88
N ASP A 473 -6.80 16.71 -3.27
CA ASP A 473 -5.82 16.07 -2.38
C ASP A 473 -4.50 15.74 -3.10
N THR A 474 -4.60 15.23 -4.32
CA THR A 474 -3.43 14.82 -5.12
C THR A 474 -2.64 16.05 -5.57
N LEU A 475 -3.34 17.12 -5.97
CA LEU A 475 -2.71 18.39 -6.34
C LEU A 475 -1.99 19.01 -5.14
N ALA A 476 -2.66 19.08 -3.99
CA ALA A 476 -2.12 19.64 -2.76
C ALA A 476 -0.85 18.90 -2.31
N MET A 477 -0.88 17.56 -2.35
CA MET A 477 0.29 16.72 -2.00
C MET A 477 1.47 16.95 -2.95
N ALA A 478 1.21 16.99 -4.27
CA ALA A 478 2.25 17.28 -5.27
C ALA A 478 2.87 18.66 -5.05
N CYS A 479 2.04 19.69 -4.85
CA CYS A 479 2.50 21.06 -4.63
C CYS A 479 3.33 21.18 -3.34
N ASN A 480 2.96 20.49 -2.27
CA ASN A 480 3.75 20.48 -1.03
C ASN A 480 5.14 19.85 -1.26
N GLY A 481 5.21 18.74 -2.00
CA GLY A 481 6.48 18.12 -2.39
C GLY A 481 7.35 19.06 -3.23
N LEU A 482 6.80 19.64 -4.29
CA LEU A 482 7.50 20.58 -5.19
C LEU A 482 7.99 21.83 -4.45
N ARG A 483 7.21 22.33 -3.49
CA ARG A 483 7.61 23.47 -2.67
C ARG A 483 8.87 23.16 -1.87
N MET A 484 8.96 21.96 -1.30
CA MET A 484 10.14 21.53 -0.54
C MET A 484 11.39 21.47 -1.43
N PHE A 485 11.24 21.12 -2.72
CA PHE A 485 12.30 21.17 -3.71
C PHE A 485 12.70 22.58 -4.16
N GLY A 486 11.96 23.63 -3.78
CA GLY A 486 12.16 24.97 -4.31
C GLY A 486 11.90 25.03 -5.82
N PHE A 487 10.90 24.30 -6.30
CA PHE A 487 10.59 24.15 -7.72
C PHE A 487 10.08 25.47 -8.34
N LYS A 488 10.62 25.86 -9.50
CA LYS A 488 10.40 27.19 -10.11
C LYS A 488 9.98 27.18 -11.60
N ASN A 489 9.65 26.02 -12.18
CA ASN A 489 9.25 25.99 -13.59
C ASN A 489 7.89 26.68 -13.80
N GLU A 490 7.89 27.87 -14.40
CA GLU A 490 6.70 28.71 -14.57
C GLU A 490 5.57 28.03 -15.35
N VAL A 491 5.88 27.25 -16.39
CA VAL A 491 4.87 26.56 -17.21
C VAL A 491 4.10 25.55 -16.37
N VAL A 492 4.82 24.77 -15.54
CA VAL A 492 4.20 23.80 -14.63
C VAL A 492 3.43 24.52 -13.52
N LEU A 493 3.99 25.58 -12.93
CA LEU A 493 3.34 26.37 -11.88
C LEU A 493 2.03 26.99 -12.37
N ALA A 494 2.01 27.54 -13.59
CA ALA A 494 0.82 28.04 -14.25
C ALA A 494 -0.26 26.94 -14.36
N ALA A 495 0.12 25.77 -14.87
CA ALA A 495 -0.81 24.65 -15.07
C ALA A 495 -1.40 24.15 -13.73
N LEU A 496 -0.58 24.02 -12.68
CA LEU A 496 -1.01 23.63 -11.34
C LEU A 496 -1.99 24.66 -10.75
N ALA A 497 -1.70 25.95 -10.89
CA ALA A 497 -2.55 27.02 -10.42
C ALA A 497 -3.91 27.06 -11.15
N SER A 498 -3.91 26.94 -12.48
CA SER A 498 -5.16 26.85 -13.26
C SER A 498 -5.96 25.58 -12.97
N ARG A 499 -5.32 24.49 -12.52
CA ARG A 499 -6.05 23.31 -12.02
C ARG A 499 -6.66 23.56 -10.64
N ALA A 500 -5.90 24.18 -9.72
CA ALA A 500 -6.41 24.54 -8.39
C ALA A 500 -7.65 25.44 -8.49
N GLU A 501 -7.63 26.43 -9.39
CA GLU A 501 -8.76 27.32 -9.63
C GLU A 501 -10.03 26.56 -10.03
N ARG A 502 -9.90 25.58 -10.94
CA ARG A 502 -11.02 24.73 -11.36
C ARG A 502 -11.53 23.78 -10.28
N LEU A 503 -10.73 23.51 -9.24
CA LEU A 503 -11.09 22.63 -8.12
C LEU A 503 -11.63 23.39 -6.92
N LEU A 504 -11.69 24.73 -6.97
CA LEU A 504 -12.12 25.57 -5.85
C LEU A 504 -13.46 25.13 -5.22
N PRO A 505 -14.52 24.79 -5.97
CA PRO A 505 -15.81 24.43 -5.37
C PRO A 505 -15.74 23.30 -4.32
N ASP A 506 -14.85 22.34 -4.52
CA ASP A 506 -14.65 21.18 -3.65
C ASP A 506 -13.43 21.34 -2.72
N SER A 507 -12.75 22.48 -2.77
CA SER A 507 -11.48 22.68 -2.08
C SER A 507 -11.68 23.23 -0.66
N SER A 508 -11.01 22.58 0.30
CA SER A 508 -10.82 23.11 1.64
C SER A 508 -9.55 23.96 1.71
N GLU A 509 -9.38 24.68 2.81
CA GLU A 509 -8.15 25.43 3.12
C GLU A 509 -6.89 24.54 3.04
N ALA A 510 -6.97 23.29 3.52
CA ALA A 510 -5.88 22.33 3.49
C ALA A 510 -5.46 21.94 2.05
N HIS A 511 -6.36 22.07 1.08
CA HIS A 511 -6.07 21.81 -0.34
C HIS A 511 -5.42 23.03 -1.01
N LEU A 512 -5.87 24.24 -0.67
CA LEU A 512 -5.42 25.49 -1.29
C LEU A 512 -4.05 25.96 -0.77
N LEU A 513 -3.81 25.83 0.53
CA LEU A 513 -2.56 26.32 1.14
C LEU A 513 -1.29 25.73 0.50
N PRO A 514 -1.16 24.42 0.24
CA PRO A 514 0.03 23.88 -0.43
C PRO A 514 0.29 24.48 -1.82
N VAL A 515 -0.78 24.80 -2.57
CA VAL A 515 -0.67 25.43 -3.88
C VAL A 515 -0.19 26.87 -3.73
N LEU A 516 -0.87 27.69 -2.93
CA LEU A 516 -0.52 29.10 -2.73
C LEU A 516 0.88 29.26 -2.13
N ARG A 517 1.28 28.38 -1.20
CA ARG A 517 2.64 28.35 -0.64
C ARG A 517 3.68 28.02 -1.71
N LEU A 518 3.42 27.06 -2.60
CA LEU A 518 4.33 26.75 -3.71
C LEU A 518 4.53 27.97 -4.61
N LEU A 519 3.42 28.61 -5.03
CA LEU A 519 3.47 29.79 -5.91
C LEU A 519 4.23 30.94 -5.23
N SER A 520 3.94 31.20 -3.95
CA SER A 520 4.61 32.24 -3.17
C SER A 520 6.12 31.98 -3.01
N CYS A 521 6.53 30.76 -2.66
CA CYS A 521 7.96 30.40 -2.55
C CYS A 521 8.68 30.44 -3.91
N ALA A 522 7.98 30.16 -5.01
CA ALA A 522 8.52 30.26 -6.35
C ALA A 522 8.61 31.71 -6.86
N GLY A 523 7.96 32.67 -6.18
CA GLY A 523 7.81 34.05 -6.66
C GLY A 523 6.87 34.17 -7.86
N TYR A 524 5.98 33.19 -8.06
CA TYR A 524 5.04 33.15 -9.18
C TYR A 524 3.67 33.67 -8.73
N SER A 525 3.15 34.68 -9.41
CA SER A 525 1.83 35.25 -9.12
C SER A 525 0.78 34.69 -10.09
N HIS A 526 -0.34 34.21 -9.55
CA HIS A 526 -1.49 33.77 -10.33
C HIS A 526 -2.76 34.47 -9.83
N TYR A 527 -2.96 35.70 -10.32
CA TYR A 527 -3.98 36.61 -9.80
C TYR A 527 -5.41 36.03 -9.81
N GLN A 528 -5.80 35.31 -10.87
CA GLN A 528 -7.15 34.70 -10.97
C GLN A 528 -7.43 33.73 -9.82
N LEU A 529 -6.56 32.72 -9.65
CA LEU A 529 -6.57 31.83 -8.48
C LEU A 529 -6.58 32.59 -7.14
N ALA A 530 -5.78 33.64 -6.98
CA ALA A 530 -5.70 34.38 -5.71
C ALA A 530 -7.03 35.10 -5.38
N VAL A 531 -7.63 35.79 -6.35
CA VAL A 531 -8.97 36.41 -6.21
C VAL A 531 -10.02 35.35 -5.92
N ALA A 532 -10.02 34.26 -6.69
CA ALA A 532 -11.00 33.19 -6.53
C ALA A 532 -10.85 32.46 -5.17
N SER A 533 -9.63 32.32 -4.66
CA SER A 533 -9.37 31.75 -3.33
C SER A 533 -9.86 32.66 -2.20
N ALA A 534 -9.67 33.98 -2.31
CA ALA A 534 -10.18 34.93 -1.30
C ALA A 534 -11.71 34.90 -1.22
N ARG A 535 -12.39 34.90 -2.36
CA ARG A 535 -13.85 34.78 -2.43
C ARG A 535 -14.36 33.43 -1.92
N HIS A 536 -13.64 32.35 -2.22
CA HIS A 536 -14.00 31.01 -1.74
C HIS A 536 -13.78 30.87 -0.22
N LEU A 537 -12.73 31.52 0.31
CA LEU A 537 -12.51 31.61 1.76
C LEU A 537 -13.74 32.24 2.44
N GLN A 538 -14.18 33.39 1.94
CA GLN A 538 -15.34 34.11 2.45
C GLN A 538 -16.63 33.31 2.31
N SER A 539 -16.96 32.85 1.10
CA SER A 539 -18.29 32.29 0.82
C SER A 539 -18.50 30.85 1.27
N VAL A 540 -17.42 30.07 1.41
CA VAL A 540 -17.50 28.62 1.67
C VAL A 540 -16.69 28.21 2.90
N ILE A 541 -15.42 28.61 3.01
CA ILE A 541 -14.54 28.07 4.06
C ILE A 541 -14.89 28.65 5.44
N LEU A 542 -15.00 29.97 5.58
CA LEU A 542 -15.31 30.62 6.87
C LEU A 542 -16.70 30.27 7.40
N PRO A 543 -17.78 30.25 6.58
CA PRO A 543 -19.12 29.94 7.06
C PRO A 543 -19.34 28.45 7.35
N SER A 544 -18.56 27.57 6.74
CA SER A 544 -18.68 26.14 6.95
C SER A 544 -17.92 25.68 8.19
N SER A 545 -18.36 24.57 8.78
CA SER A 545 -17.60 23.82 9.80
C SER A 545 -16.28 23.21 9.27
N GLN A 546 -15.90 23.51 8.02
CA GLN A 546 -14.65 23.07 7.41
C GLN A 546 -13.46 23.97 7.76
N SER A 547 -13.67 25.21 8.23
CA SER A 547 -12.61 26.03 8.82
C SER A 547 -12.17 25.42 10.16
N ARG A 548 -11.15 24.56 10.10
CA ARG A 548 -10.60 23.87 11.28
C ARG A 548 -9.67 24.78 12.11
N SER A 549 -9.12 25.85 11.52
CA SER A 549 -8.10 26.69 12.16
C SER A 549 -8.16 28.14 11.70
N ALA A 550 -8.18 29.08 12.66
CA ALA A 550 -8.03 30.51 12.36
C ALA A 550 -6.68 30.83 11.67
N ALA A 551 -5.59 30.21 12.10
CA ALA A 551 -4.27 30.40 11.51
C ALA A 551 -4.21 30.06 10.01
N GLY A 552 -4.93 29.01 9.63
CA GLY A 552 -5.01 28.53 8.27
C GLY A 552 -5.75 29.48 7.32
N ALA A 553 -6.93 29.94 7.74
CA ALA A 553 -7.71 30.97 7.05
C ALA A 553 -6.93 32.28 6.91
N VAL A 554 -6.24 32.71 7.97
CA VAL A 554 -5.36 33.88 7.97
C VAL A 554 -4.24 33.75 6.96
N GLU A 555 -3.56 32.61 6.93
CA GLU A 555 -2.48 32.35 5.98
C GLU A 555 -2.97 32.37 4.53
N LEU A 556 -4.14 31.80 4.26
CA LEU A 556 -4.71 31.76 2.91
C LEU A 556 -4.95 33.18 2.40
N LEU A 557 -5.63 34.03 3.17
CA LEU A 557 -5.90 35.41 2.73
C LEU A 557 -4.62 36.24 2.67
N PHE A 558 -3.67 36.00 3.58
CA PHE A 558 -2.34 36.61 3.52
C PHE A 558 -1.60 36.29 2.22
N LEU A 559 -1.62 35.02 1.76
CA LEU A 559 -0.98 34.61 0.51
C LEU A 559 -1.69 35.22 -0.73
N CYS A 560 -2.98 35.52 -0.63
CA CYS A 560 -3.71 36.26 -1.66
C CYS A 560 -3.33 37.75 -1.65
N ALA A 561 -3.33 38.38 -0.46
CA ALA A 561 -2.96 39.78 -0.27
C ALA A 561 -1.51 40.06 -0.72
N ARG A 562 -0.59 39.12 -0.52
CA ARG A 562 0.79 39.20 -1.03
C ARG A 562 0.90 39.31 -2.55
N GLN A 563 -0.11 38.85 -3.28
CA GLN A 563 -0.20 38.99 -4.73
C GLN A 563 -0.89 40.30 -5.16
N GLY A 564 -1.21 41.19 -4.21
CA GLY A 564 -1.94 42.43 -4.46
C GLY A 564 -3.45 42.24 -4.62
N VAL A 565 -4.01 41.13 -4.13
CA VAL A 565 -5.46 40.92 -4.14
C VAL A 565 -6.12 41.68 -2.99
N GLU A 566 -7.00 42.60 -3.34
CA GLU A 566 -7.89 43.31 -2.43
C GLU A 566 -9.27 42.65 -2.47
N ASP A 567 -9.71 42.11 -1.33
CA ASP A 567 -11.05 41.58 -1.11
C ASP A 567 -11.54 42.03 0.28
N PRO A 568 -12.13 43.25 0.37
CA PRO A 568 -12.53 43.84 1.64
C PRO A 568 -13.55 42.99 2.39
N SER A 569 -14.42 42.28 1.67
CA SER A 569 -15.46 41.44 2.26
C SER A 569 -14.88 40.17 2.88
N ALA A 570 -13.95 39.50 2.18
CA ALA A 570 -13.20 38.38 2.76
C ALA A 570 -12.36 38.80 3.96
N ALA A 571 -11.73 39.99 3.90
CA ALA A 571 -10.94 40.51 5.01
C ALA A 571 -11.80 40.82 6.25
N GLU A 572 -12.97 41.43 6.07
CA GLU A 572 -13.91 41.74 7.15
C GLU A 572 -14.42 40.47 7.85
N GLU A 573 -14.88 39.48 7.09
CA GLU A 573 -15.32 38.21 7.66
C GLU A 573 -14.18 37.46 8.37
N LEU A 574 -12.98 37.47 7.79
CA LEU A 574 -11.80 36.86 8.42
C LEU A 574 -11.42 37.55 9.72
N LEU A 575 -11.46 38.89 9.78
CA LEU A 575 -11.16 39.65 11.00
C LEU A 575 -12.17 39.35 12.10
N ALA A 576 -13.46 39.30 11.78
CA ALA A 576 -14.51 38.88 12.71
C ALA A 576 -14.30 37.43 13.20
N PHE A 577 -13.99 36.51 12.27
CA PHE A 577 -13.69 35.11 12.59
C PHE A 577 -12.46 34.96 13.50
N SER A 578 -11.42 35.75 13.25
CA SER A 578 -10.16 35.75 14.01
C SER A 578 -10.33 36.38 15.39
N ALA A 579 -11.12 37.45 15.51
CA ALA A 579 -11.43 38.08 16.80
C ALA A 579 -12.12 37.10 17.76
N ALA A 580 -13.04 36.27 17.25
CA ALA A 580 -13.72 35.25 18.06
C ALA A 580 -12.77 34.13 18.55
N ARG A 581 -11.59 33.99 17.94
CA ARG A 581 -10.63 32.89 18.16
C ARG A 581 -9.22 33.43 18.41
N GLU A 582 -9.11 34.61 19.02
CA GLU A 582 -7.84 35.32 19.22
C GLU A 582 -6.81 34.47 20.00
N GLN A 583 -7.28 33.60 20.89
CA GLN A 583 -6.45 32.66 21.67
C GLN A 583 -5.78 31.56 20.81
N GLU A 584 -6.26 31.30 19.60
CA GLU A 584 -5.66 30.33 18.67
C GLU A 584 -4.56 30.95 17.79
N LEU A 585 -4.45 32.28 17.77
CA LEU A 585 -3.52 33.00 16.89
C LEU A 585 -2.13 33.05 17.48
N ARG A 586 -1.13 32.76 16.64
CA ARG A 586 0.30 32.90 16.99
C ARG A 586 0.82 34.25 16.51
N PRO A 587 2.01 34.71 16.98
CA PRO A 587 2.62 35.96 16.50
C PRO A 587 2.76 36.03 14.96
N VAL A 588 3.07 34.92 14.32
CA VAL A 588 3.09 34.79 12.84
C VAL A 588 1.74 35.12 12.21
N ASP A 589 0.65 34.68 12.83
CA ASP A 589 -0.71 34.92 12.34
C ASP A 589 -1.12 36.39 12.58
N ALA A 590 -0.66 37.01 13.67
CA ALA A 590 -0.80 38.45 13.91
C ALA A 590 -0.08 39.30 12.85
N ALA A 591 1.15 38.93 12.48
CA ALA A 591 1.90 39.60 11.41
C ALA A 591 1.21 39.45 10.04
N ARG A 592 0.63 38.28 9.75
CA ARG A 592 -0.15 38.03 8.54
C ARG A 592 -1.42 38.89 8.50
N LEU A 593 -2.14 38.99 9.62
CA LEU A 593 -3.32 39.85 9.76
C LEU A 593 -2.99 41.33 9.55
N LEU A 594 -1.83 41.81 10.02
CA LEU A 594 -1.37 43.18 9.78
C LEU A 594 -1.26 43.47 8.27
N VAL A 595 -0.68 42.54 7.51
CA VAL A 595 -0.56 42.65 6.04
C VAL A 595 -1.93 42.62 5.37
N VAL A 596 -2.79 41.68 5.76
CA VAL A 596 -4.17 41.58 5.24
C VAL A 596 -4.94 42.87 5.50
N GLY A 597 -4.87 43.40 6.72
CA GLY A 597 -5.53 44.64 7.11
C GLY A 597 -5.03 45.85 6.32
N GLN A 598 -3.71 45.95 6.12
CA GLN A 598 -3.11 47.03 5.32
C GLN A 598 -3.55 46.97 3.86
N VAL A 599 -3.49 45.80 3.22
CA VAL A 599 -3.85 45.63 1.80
C VAL A 599 -5.34 45.94 1.57
N ASN A 600 -6.20 45.59 2.52
CA ASN A 600 -7.65 45.82 2.42
C ASN A 600 -8.11 47.13 3.09
N ASN A 601 -7.18 48.01 3.47
CA ASN A 601 -7.45 49.29 4.11
C ASN A 601 -8.38 49.20 5.35
N ARG A 602 -8.21 48.16 6.17
CA ARG A 602 -8.94 47.96 7.44
C ARG A 602 -8.14 48.54 8.60
N LYS A 603 -8.84 49.18 9.55
CA LYS A 603 -8.23 49.84 10.74
C LYS A 603 -8.98 49.48 12.02
N GLU A 604 -9.23 48.20 12.22
CA GLU A 604 -10.00 47.67 13.35
C GLU A 604 -9.15 47.55 14.62
N GLU A 605 -9.82 47.50 15.78
CA GLU A 605 -9.17 47.35 17.09
C GLU A 605 -8.32 46.07 17.17
N LEU A 606 -8.80 44.98 16.56
CA LEU A 606 -8.05 43.72 16.47
C LEU A 606 -6.68 43.93 15.81
N LEU A 607 -6.61 44.69 14.71
CA LEU A 607 -5.34 44.94 14.00
C LEU A 607 -4.36 45.76 14.84
N SER A 608 -4.87 46.68 15.69
CA SER A 608 -4.02 47.40 16.63
C SER A 608 -3.43 46.45 17.68
N ARG A 609 -4.24 45.56 18.26
CA ARG A 609 -3.76 44.55 19.21
C ARG A 609 -2.77 43.59 18.57
N MET A 610 -3.05 43.12 17.35
CA MET A 610 -2.14 42.25 16.60
C MET A 610 -0.81 42.96 16.29
N ALA A 611 -0.83 44.25 15.97
CA ALA A 611 0.39 45.03 15.78
C ALA A 611 1.24 45.09 17.06
N ASP A 612 0.62 45.22 18.24
CA ASP A 612 1.32 45.20 19.53
C ASP A 612 1.95 43.83 19.81
N VAL A 613 1.25 42.75 19.49
CA VAL A 613 1.79 41.36 19.54
C VAL A 613 3.01 41.22 18.63
N VAL A 614 2.94 41.73 17.40
CA VAL A 614 4.06 41.68 16.44
C VAL A 614 5.27 42.47 16.95
N ALA A 615 5.05 43.65 17.57
CA ALA A 615 6.14 44.43 18.14
C ALA A 615 6.85 43.70 19.29
N GLN A 616 6.11 42.94 20.10
CA GLN A 616 6.64 42.19 21.25
C GLN A 616 7.34 40.88 20.86
N HIS A 617 6.86 40.21 19.81
CA HIS A 617 7.30 38.87 19.40
C HIS A 617 7.89 38.86 17.98
N ALA A 618 8.55 39.94 17.57
CA ALA A 618 9.12 40.06 16.22
C ALA A 618 10.15 38.96 15.95
N ASP A 619 10.94 38.57 16.94
CA ASP A 619 11.97 37.52 16.87
C ASP A 619 11.42 36.12 16.56
N GLU A 620 10.13 35.87 16.80
CA GLU A 620 9.48 34.59 16.54
C GLU A 620 9.00 34.42 15.08
N LEU A 621 9.12 35.45 14.24
CA LEU A 621 8.58 35.46 12.87
C LEU A 621 9.53 34.80 11.85
N ASP A 622 8.95 34.12 10.86
CA ASP A 622 9.72 33.73 9.68
C ASP A 622 10.10 34.96 8.83
N THR A 623 11.23 34.87 8.14
CA THR A 623 11.83 35.97 7.37
C THR A 623 10.90 36.52 6.30
N ASP A 624 10.14 35.67 5.62
CA ASP A 624 9.22 36.06 4.56
C ASP A 624 8.01 36.84 5.13
N THR A 625 7.42 36.34 6.23
CA THR A 625 6.32 37.01 6.92
C THR A 625 6.78 38.33 7.54
N ALA A 626 7.95 38.36 8.19
CA ALA A 626 8.54 39.57 8.77
C ALA A 626 8.79 40.64 7.71
N ALA A 627 9.36 40.28 6.56
CA ALA A 627 9.61 41.22 5.46
C ALA A 627 8.32 41.78 4.86
N ALA A 628 7.26 40.95 4.75
CA ALA A 628 5.94 41.41 4.31
C ALA A 628 5.30 42.36 5.33
N ALA A 629 5.31 41.98 6.61
CA ALA A 629 4.75 42.78 7.71
C ALA A 629 5.50 44.10 7.89
N LEU A 630 6.81 44.14 7.69
CA LEU A 630 7.61 45.37 7.77
C LEU A 630 7.13 46.40 6.74
N ARG A 631 6.92 45.99 5.49
CA ARG A 631 6.41 46.87 4.43
C ARG A 631 5.03 47.41 4.79
N SER A 632 4.14 46.56 5.29
CA SER A 632 2.79 46.97 5.69
C SER A 632 2.82 47.89 6.93
N ALA A 633 3.68 47.64 7.92
CA ALA A 633 3.83 48.49 9.10
C ALA A 633 4.31 49.90 8.74
N GLN A 634 5.26 50.01 7.80
CA GLN A 634 5.74 51.30 7.27
C GLN A 634 4.60 52.07 6.58
N LEU A 635 3.79 51.40 5.76
CA LEU A 635 2.64 52.00 5.09
C LEU A 635 1.53 52.43 6.05
N LEU A 636 1.35 51.69 7.16
CA LEU A 636 0.38 52.03 8.21
C LEU A 636 0.90 53.10 9.18
N GLY A 637 2.17 53.50 9.11
CA GLY A 637 2.77 54.47 10.02
C GLY A 637 3.08 53.93 11.42
N ARG A 638 3.13 52.60 11.60
CA ARG A 638 3.48 51.92 12.87
C ARG A 638 5.00 51.79 13.00
N GLN A 639 5.65 52.89 13.39
CA GLN A 639 7.12 52.95 13.51
C GLN A 639 7.68 52.00 14.58
N ASP A 640 6.91 51.76 15.65
CA ASP A 640 7.20 50.79 16.70
C ASP A 640 7.35 49.36 16.14
N VAL A 641 6.38 48.92 15.36
CA VAL A 641 6.38 47.61 14.71
C VAL A 641 7.48 47.52 13.64
N ALA A 642 7.61 48.58 12.83
CA ALA A 642 8.62 48.62 11.78
C ALA A 642 10.06 48.57 12.33
N ALA A 643 10.32 49.21 13.48
CA ALA A 643 11.61 49.16 14.16
C ALA A 643 11.92 47.74 14.66
N ALA A 644 10.96 47.10 15.34
CA ALA A 644 11.11 45.73 15.85
C ALA A 644 11.41 44.72 14.73
N LEU A 645 10.65 44.76 13.63
CA LEU A 645 10.85 43.89 12.46
C LEU A 645 12.16 44.19 11.71
N SER A 646 12.56 45.46 11.61
CA SER A 646 13.83 45.83 10.99
C SER A 646 15.02 45.31 11.80
N MET A 647 14.96 45.39 13.13
CA MET A 647 16.00 44.82 14.01
C MET A 647 16.10 43.31 13.82
N GLN A 648 14.98 42.60 13.75
CA GLN A 648 14.95 41.17 13.49
C GLN A 648 15.61 40.80 12.15
N LEU A 649 15.25 41.50 11.06
CA LEU A 649 15.77 41.22 9.72
C LEU A 649 17.26 41.59 9.55
N GLN A 650 17.80 42.44 10.42
CA GLN A 650 19.22 42.83 10.43
C GLN A 650 20.11 41.93 11.29
N GLN A 651 19.55 41.04 12.12
CA GLN A 651 20.36 40.08 12.87
C GLN A 651 21.07 39.12 11.89
N PRO A 652 22.39 38.91 12.01
CA PRO A 652 23.08 37.93 11.18
C PRO A 652 22.47 36.55 11.44
N ILE A 653 22.13 35.84 10.37
CA ILE A 653 21.57 34.49 10.42
C ILE A 653 22.52 33.61 11.23
N SER A 654 22.22 33.39 12.51
CA SER A 654 22.82 32.29 13.24
C SER A 654 22.30 31.03 12.57
N GLN A 655 23.19 30.31 11.89
CA GLN A 655 22.89 28.98 11.38
C GLN A 655 22.65 28.05 12.57
N SER A 656 21.42 28.02 13.08
CA SER A 656 20.89 26.91 13.84
C SER A 656 19.75 26.29 13.03
N PRO A 657 19.84 25.01 12.62
CA PRO A 657 18.68 24.34 12.04
C PRO A 657 17.57 24.29 13.10
N PRO A 658 16.28 24.23 12.72
CA PRO A 658 15.21 24.03 13.69
C PRO A 658 15.46 22.70 14.41
N ALA A 659 15.80 22.80 15.70
CA ALA A 659 15.97 21.65 16.56
C ALA A 659 14.61 20.99 16.82
N GLY A 660 14.19 20.14 15.88
CA GLY A 660 13.51 18.92 16.28
C GLY A 660 14.51 18.08 17.07
N LYS A 661 14.43 18.13 18.41
CA LYS A 661 15.15 17.19 19.26
C LYS A 661 14.62 15.78 19.00
N VAL A 662 15.29 15.04 18.12
CA VAL A 662 15.51 13.61 18.32
C VAL A 662 16.99 13.47 18.59
N ALA A 663 17.33 13.24 19.85
CA ALA A 663 18.68 12.94 20.27
C ALA A 663 19.14 11.65 19.59
N VAL A 664 19.98 11.79 18.56
CA VAL A 664 20.95 10.76 18.19
C VAL A 664 22.09 10.90 19.17
N ALA A 665 22.08 10.10 20.23
CA ALA A 665 23.29 9.81 20.99
C ALA A 665 23.94 8.59 20.32
N ALA A 666 25.10 8.80 19.74
CA ALA A 666 26.00 7.75 19.29
C ALA A 666 26.58 7.01 20.50
N VAL A 667 26.27 5.71 20.63
CA VAL A 667 27.18 4.55 20.85
C VAL A 667 26.41 3.31 20.40
#